data_AF-A0A9W8YDN1-F1
#
_entry.id   AF-A0A9W8YDN1-F1
#
_cell.length_a   1.000
_cell.length_b   1.000
_cell.length_c   1.000
_cell.angle_alpha   90.00
_cell.angle_beta   90.00
_cell.angle_gamma   90.00
#
_symmetry.space_group_name_H-M   'P 1'
#
loop_
_entity.id
_entity.type
_entity.pdbx_description
1 polymer ?
#
loop_
_entity_poly.entity_id
_entity_poly.type
_entity_poly.pdbx_seq_one_letter_code
_entity_poly.pdbx_strand_id
1 'polypeptide(L)'
;MIEAVILAFAAFLYAAFISFSSMGVSVYFGNHHLLVLGHVIVLIVFCGGGLGLVGWTKHKLGSPLVNVACSLTSLALITVLTKEGAVQAATFSYNKVWQVLKMIIMGCTASAVVALLVRPTSARKEFRDTFIKSTDAMAEILNGITHSFLSGAEQDLKSDSFTRASNESRSTYKTLVKNLAEAKFEHYAVGTEEEYKINLRLVKCLEKLMQSIGGLRSAAETQFTLLAQSNTNAPPSETVPGNGTVTSSIFSDHTISQSPPQLLSPSLSYMERRTSILASIDELPESSAETSAYVSADVSDDESRQPQGSLQKQPNSLQSSLTPADMFSVFIAHLGPPMKSLAYTLREVLSELPFGPGPEYHMAINEHFRHSLVDAKALFADARRDALAAVYKNKIPSRTSSAAVAADFEEVASSCGYFSSSLQDFAEDMVTFLDILEELKANVNRYPRPRTYNWVKFWQRWHKKKQPGDESGEGLLSQEGDDQTPGGSHEIHNPIYRKSSRGDPYKPENDQPLSYRIWVALAAFRRDDLKYAVKVGIGAVLYAMWSFIDSTREIYGHWRGEWGLLSYMLVCAMTIGASNTTGFHRFAADEHALLLGFFGWLVSLFCFYIIVGKGKGPMGRFILLTYNLSALYAYSLSVKDDDDDDDEGGISPEIWEIVLHRVVAVMVGCVWGIVVTRVIWPISARRKVRKGTSLLWLKMGLIWKRGPLRTLLETNQSDARHLYSFMTEREELELRRFLNHLETLRASAAAEFELRGPFPDKSFKLILGATSRILDSFHAMNVIILKDLKASEGEKEILKYTKKEWTELSWRISHLFSVMASSMKLAYPLNDVLPNIEHTRDRFLAKVFEFRQTGLGKVIAKDDDYELLYVYALVSGQLAHDLGFIGQEIEKLYGVLSEEDLKVNLRTQKRLAASVVGCGKRKIWLDPNEVSEIANANSRQTIRKLVQDGLIIRKPVTMHSRARARALTAARRIGRHRGFGKRKGTADARMPSQILWMRRLRVLRRLLVKYRAAGKIDKHLYHELYHLSKGNTFKHKRALVEHIHKAKAEKARERVIKEEMDAKRAKTKAARERRQERVQQKRAAQLGDEE
;
A
#
# COMPACT_ATOMS: atom_id res chain seq x y z
N MET A 1 31.91 4.79 2.00
CA MET A 1 32.94 3.96 1.34
C MET A 1 33.49 2.85 2.24
N ILE A 2 33.96 3.16 3.46
CA ILE A 2 34.54 2.18 4.40
C ILE A 2 33.61 0.99 4.65
N GLU A 3 32.33 1.25 4.99
CA GLU A 3 31.32 0.21 5.21
C GLU A 3 31.14 -0.72 3.99
N ALA A 4 31.13 -0.16 2.78
CA ALA A 4 30.96 -0.92 1.54
C ALA A 4 32.13 -1.88 1.28
N VAL A 5 33.37 -1.47 1.57
CA VAL A 5 34.56 -2.32 1.42
C VAL A 5 34.53 -3.50 2.40
N ILE A 6 34.14 -3.25 3.64
CA ILE A 6 34.00 -4.31 4.67
C ILE A 6 32.95 -5.35 4.24
N LEU A 7 31.79 -4.88 3.76
CA LEU A 7 30.72 -5.76 3.28
C LEU A 7 31.13 -6.55 2.04
N ALA A 8 31.86 -5.93 1.10
CA ALA A 8 32.37 -6.61 -0.09
C ALA A 8 33.38 -7.71 0.25
N PHE A 9 34.28 -7.47 1.22
CA PHE A 9 35.24 -8.48 1.67
C PHE A 9 34.55 -9.64 2.40
N ALA A 10 33.57 -9.36 3.26
CA ALA A 10 32.77 -10.40 3.92
C ALA A 10 31.98 -11.25 2.90
N ALA A 11 31.40 -10.61 1.88
CA ALA A 11 30.72 -11.27 0.77
C ALA A 11 31.64 -12.22 -0.01
N PHE A 12 32.90 -11.80 -0.26
CA PHE A 12 33.91 -12.63 -0.90
C PHE A 12 34.29 -13.84 -0.03
N LEU A 13 34.62 -13.63 1.25
CA LEU A 13 35.01 -14.72 2.15
C LEU A 13 33.93 -15.80 2.24
N TYR A 14 32.66 -15.39 2.30
CA TYR A 14 31.54 -16.32 2.30
C TYR A 14 31.41 -17.08 0.97
N ALA A 15 31.49 -16.39 -0.17
CA ALA A 15 31.44 -17.04 -1.48
C ALA A 15 32.58 -18.04 -1.67
N ALA A 16 33.80 -17.70 -1.26
CA ALA A 16 34.97 -18.57 -1.31
C ALA A 16 34.78 -19.82 -0.42
N PHE A 17 34.30 -19.64 0.81
CA PHE A 17 34.05 -20.75 1.74
C PHE A 17 33.07 -21.78 1.17
N ILE A 18 31.93 -21.33 0.64
CA ILE A 18 30.92 -22.22 0.04
C ILE A 18 31.46 -22.88 -1.22
N SER A 19 32.19 -22.14 -2.07
CA SER A 19 32.78 -22.66 -3.30
C SER A 19 33.78 -23.78 -3.02
N PHE A 20 34.77 -23.56 -2.15
CA PHE A 20 35.75 -24.59 -1.79
C PHE A 20 35.12 -25.80 -1.10
N SER A 21 34.14 -25.58 -0.21
CA SER A 21 33.43 -26.66 0.46
C SER A 21 32.62 -27.50 -0.54
N SER A 22 31.98 -26.87 -1.52
CA SER A 22 31.21 -27.59 -2.55
C SER A 22 32.07 -28.44 -3.47
N MET A 23 33.23 -27.93 -3.91
CA MET A 23 34.20 -28.69 -4.69
C MET A 23 34.76 -29.86 -3.87
N GLY A 24 35.13 -29.62 -2.62
CA GLY A 24 35.64 -30.66 -1.72
C GLY A 24 34.66 -31.82 -1.51
N VAL A 25 33.36 -31.50 -1.34
CA VAL A 25 32.31 -32.53 -1.25
C VAL A 25 32.15 -33.29 -2.56
N SER A 26 32.17 -32.61 -3.71
CA SER A 26 32.07 -33.29 -5.01
C SER A 26 33.26 -34.24 -5.27
N VAL A 27 34.49 -33.79 -4.99
CA VAL A 27 35.71 -34.62 -5.09
C VAL A 27 35.63 -35.84 -4.17
N TYR A 28 35.20 -35.66 -2.91
CA TYR A 28 35.08 -36.75 -1.95
C TYR A 28 34.11 -37.85 -2.43
N PHE A 29 32.91 -37.48 -2.87
CA PHE A 29 31.93 -38.46 -3.38
C PHE A 29 32.28 -39.02 -4.75
N GLY A 30 32.98 -38.24 -5.60
CA GLY A 30 33.55 -38.69 -6.86
C GLY A 30 34.56 -39.83 -6.67
N ASN A 31 35.46 -39.70 -5.69
CA ASN A 31 36.44 -40.73 -5.33
C ASN A 31 35.80 -42.02 -4.81
N HIS A 32 34.56 -41.96 -4.31
CA HIS A 32 33.78 -43.11 -3.85
C HIS A 32 32.77 -43.65 -4.89
N HIS A 33 32.85 -43.21 -6.16
CA HIS A 33 31.90 -43.56 -7.24
C HIS A 33 30.43 -43.21 -6.94
N LEU A 34 30.17 -42.30 -6.00
CA LEU A 34 28.83 -41.85 -5.60
C LEU A 34 28.58 -40.41 -6.05
N LEU A 35 28.94 -40.10 -7.29
CA LEU A 35 28.97 -38.74 -7.82
C LEU A 35 27.57 -38.08 -7.85
N VAL A 36 26.51 -38.86 -8.15
CA VAL A 36 25.12 -38.40 -8.09
C VAL A 36 24.71 -37.99 -6.67
N LEU A 37 25.14 -38.73 -5.65
CA LEU A 37 24.88 -38.39 -4.25
C LEU A 37 25.62 -37.09 -3.87
N GLY A 38 26.86 -36.94 -4.35
CA GLY A 38 27.64 -35.70 -4.22
C GLY A 38 26.92 -34.50 -4.83
N HIS A 39 26.41 -34.64 -6.06
CA HIS A 39 25.63 -33.59 -6.74
C HIS A 39 24.36 -33.20 -5.96
N VAL A 40 23.61 -34.18 -5.45
CA VAL A 40 22.40 -33.92 -4.64
C VAL A 40 22.74 -33.16 -3.36
N ILE A 41 23.82 -33.54 -2.67
CA ILE A 41 24.28 -32.85 -1.46
C ILE A 41 24.71 -31.42 -1.80
N VAL A 42 25.48 -31.24 -2.88
CA VAL A 42 25.94 -29.92 -3.31
C VAL A 42 24.77 -29.00 -3.65
N LEU A 43 23.78 -29.54 -4.36
CA LEU A 43 22.60 -28.81 -4.76
C LEU A 43 21.74 -28.40 -3.55
N ILE A 44 21.49 -29.30 -2.60
CA ILE A 44 20.65 -28.99 -1.42
C ILE A 44 21.38 -28.08 -0.42
N VAL A 45 22.62 -28.43 -0.06
CA VAL A 45 23.35 -27.78 1.04
C VAL A 45 24.03 -26.49 0.59
N PHE A 46 24.79 -26.52 -0.52
CA PHE A 46 25.59 -25.37 -0.94
C PHE A 46 24.82 -24.44 -1.89
N CYS A 47 24.08 -24.97 -2.88
CA CYS A 47 23.25 -24.13 -3.74
C CYS A 47 21.99 -23.64 -2.97
N GLY A 48 21.18 -24.56 -2.44
CA GLY A 48 19.96 -24.23 -1.70
C GLY A 48 20.22 -23.51 -0.36
N GLY A 49 21.06 -24.09 0.50
CA GLY A 49 21.42 -23.50 1.78
C GLY A 49 22.26 -22.22 1.63
N GLY A 50 23.22 -22.20 0.70
CA GLY A 50 24.07 -21.03 0.45
C GLY A 50 23.28 -19.84 -0.10
N LEU A 51 22.55 -20.01 -1.22
CA LEU A 51 21.72 -18.93 -1.78
C LEU A 51 20.54 -18.58 -0.87
N GLY A 52 19.99 -19.55 -0.12
CA GLY A 52 18.98 -19.31 0.90
C GLY A 52 19.48 -18.39 2.04
N LEU A 53 20.71 -18.61 2.52
CA LEU A 53 21.33 -17.73 3.53
C LEU A 53 21.61 -16.33 2.97
N VAL A 54 22.06 -16.21 1.72
CA VAL A 54 22.21 -14.92 1.05
C VAL A 54 20.86 -14.21 0.92
N GLY A 55 19.79 -14.94 0.65
CA GLY A 55 18.43 -14.40 0.63
C GLY A 55 18.00 -13.90 2.01
N TRP A 56 18.30 -14.67 3.06
CA TRP A 56 18.03 -14.29 4.43
C TRP A 56 18.79 -13.03 4.87
N THR A 57 20.09 -12.92 4.57
CA THR A 57 20.90 -11.75 4.92
C THR A 57 20.45 -10.51 4.15
N LYS A 58 20.14 -10.65 2.85
CA LYS A 58 19.53 -9.60 2.02
C LYS A 58 18.26 -9.05 2.66
N HIS A 59 17.38 -9.93 3.17
CA HIS A 59 16.14 -9.51 3.82
C HIS A 59 16.35 -8.92 5.22
N LYS A 60 17.14 -9.59 6.07
CA LYS A 60 17.30 -9.23 7.48
C LYS A 60 18.01 -7.89 7.68
N LEU A 61 19.02 -7.60 6.86
CA LEU A 61 19.81 -6.38 7.00
C LEU A 61 19.23 -5.21 6.20
N GLY A 62 18.50 -5.48 5.10
CA GLY A 62 17.65 -4.50 4.41
C GLY A 62 18.36 -3.24 3.86
N SER A 63 19.69 -3.15 3.94
CA SER A 63 20.43 -1.96 3.54
C SER A 63 20.84 -2.03 2.06
N PRO A 64 20.89 -0.89 1.34
CA PRO A 64 21.30 -0.86 -0.07
C PRO A 64 22.71 -1.42 -0.31
N LEU A 65 23.64 -1.18 0.62
CA LEU A 65 25.02 -1.68 0.54
C LEU A 65 25.08 -3.20 0.70
N VAL A 66 24.32 -3.77 1.64
CA VAL A 66 24.24 -5.22 1.82
C VAL A 66 23.59 -5.88 0.60
N ASN A 67 22.57 -5.26 0.00
CA ASN A 67 21.95 -5.79 -1.22
C ASN A 67 22.95 -5.92 -2.38
N VAL A 68 23.87 -4.97 -2.53
CA VAL A 68 24.95 -5.04 -3.53
C VAL A 68 25.91 -6.18 -3.20
N ALA A 69 26.34 -6.30 -1.94
CA ALA A 69 27.22 -7.38 -1.49
C ALA A 69 26.58 -8.78 -1.68
N CYS A 70 25.30 -8.96 -1.33
CA CYS A 70 24.55 -10.18 -1.57
C CYS A 70 24.41 -10.51 -3.07
N SER A 71 24.25 -9.50 -3.92
CA SER A 71 24.18 -9.68 -5.38
C SER A 71 25.52 -10.17 -5.94
N LEU A 72 26.63 -9.59 -5.45
CA LEU A 72 27.99 -10.00 -5.80
C LEU A 72 28.28 -11.44 -5.35
N THR A 73 27.93 -11.79 -4.10
CA THR A 73 28.04 -13.16 -3.59
C THR A 73 27.21 -14.14 -4.42
N SER A 74 25.97 -13.78 -4.78
CA SER A 74 25.10 -14.64 -5.58
C SER A 74 25.69 -14.90 -6.96
N LEU A 75 26.25 -13.86 -7.61
CA LEU A 75 26.93 -13.99 -8.89
C LEU A 75 28.12 -14.96 -8.78
N ALA A 76 29.01 -14.75 -7.81
CA ALA A 76 30.18 -15.62 -7.62
C ALA A 76 29.81 -17.07 -7.31
N LEU A 77 28.78 -17.30 -6.47
CA LEU A 77 28.30 -18.64 -6.15
C LEU A 77 27.70 -19.34 -7.38
N ILE A 78 26.88 -18.64 -8.14
CA ILE A 78 26.20 -19.20 -9.31
C ILE A 78 27.23 -19.56 -10.40
N THR A 79 28.22 -18.71 -10.66
CA THR A 79 29.25 -18.98 -11.67
C THR A 79 30.07 -20.22 -11.31
N VAL A 80 30.51 -20.35 -10.07
CA VAL A 80 31.32 -21.48 -9.61
C VAL A 80 30.50 -22.78 -9.54
N LEU A 81 29.26 -22.71 -9.05
CA LEU A 81 28.43 -23.91 -8.84
C LEU A 81 27.80 -24.43 -10.14
N THR A 82 27.47 -23.57 -11.11
CA THR A 82 26.66 -23.97 -12.29
C THR A 82 27.38 -23.86 -13.63
N LYS A 83 28.33 -22.92 -13.80
CA LYS A 83 28.99 -22.67 -15.10
C LYS A 83 30.32 -23.39 -15.24
N GLU A 84 31.20 -23.31 -14.25
CA GLU A 84 32.61 -23.75 -14.38
C GLU A 84 32.82 -25.25 -14.61
N GLY A 85 31.81 -26.09 -14.38
CA GLY A 85 31.91 -27.53 -14.60
C GLY A 85 32.81 -28.28 -13.62
N ALA A 86 33.65 -27.59 -12.83
CA ALA A 86 34.58 -28.21 -11.87
C ALA A 86 33.85 -28.99 -10.77
N VAL A 87 32.74 -28.45 -10.27
CA VAL A 87 31.87 -29.13 -9.30
C VAL A 87 31.20 -30.34 -9.95
N GLN A 88 30.80 -30.25 -11.21
CA GLN A 88 30.15 -31.32 -11.97
C GLN A 88 31.13 -32.46 -12.30
N ALA A 89 32.37 -32.10 -12.66
CA ALA A 89 33.45 -33.02 -13.02
C ALA A 89 34.24 -33.57 -11.82
N ALA A 90 33.88 -33.18 -10.59
CA ALA A 90 34.58 -33.54 -9.36
C ALA A 90 36.08 -33.15 -9.37
N THR A 91 36.41 -31.97 -9.90
CA THR A 91 37.77 -31.41 -9.95
C THR A 91 37.89 -30.16 -9.07
N PHE A 92 39.08 -29.94 -8.52
CA PHE A 92 39.36 -28.79 -7.66
C PHE A 92 40.05 -27.68 -8.46
N SER A 93 39.36 -26.56 -8.73
CA SER A 93 39.90 -25.43 -9.49
C SER A 93 39.94 -24.16 -8.63
N TYR A 94 41.14 -23.59 -8.45
CA TYR A 94 41.34 -22.34 -7.69
C TYR A 94 41.44 -21.09 -8.59
N ASN A 95 41.62 -21.27 -9.90
CA ASN A 95 41.91 -20.20 -10.84
C ASN A 95 40.79 -19.14 -10.88
N LYS A 96 39.53 -19.58 -10.89
CA LYS A 96 38.39 -18.68 -11.00
C LYS A 96 38.05 -17.97 -9.68
N VAL A 97 38.19 -18.64 -8.53
CA VAL A 97 38.03 -18.00 -7.21
C VAL A 97 39.07 -16.88 -7.04
N TRP A 98 40.30 -17.11 -7.49
CA TRP A 98 41.37 -16.10 -7.51
C TRP A 98 41.10 -14.96 -8.50
N GLN A 99 40.53 -15.26 -9.67
CA GLN A 99 40.10 -14.25 -10.64
C GLN A 99 39.03 -13.33 -10.06
N VAL A 100 38.00 -13.88 -9.40
CA VAL A 100 36.94 -13.11 -8.74
C VAL A 100 37.52 -12.23 -7.63
N LEU A 101 38.49 -12.72 -6.84
CA LEU A 101 39.17 -11.91 -5.83
C LEU A 101 39.90 -10.71 -6.44
N LYS A 102 40.67 -10.93 -7.52
CA LYS A 102 41.37 -9.85 -8.22
C LYS A 102 40.40 -8.79 -8.74
N MET A 103 39.29 -9.21 -9.34
CA MET A 103 38.25 -8.29 -9.84
C MET A 103 37.66 -7.44 -8.71
N ILE A 104 37.35 -8.04 -7.56
CA ILE A 104 36.80 -7.32 -6.41
C ILE A 104 37.81 -6.32 -5.84
N ILE A 105 39.07 -6.72 -5.68
CA ILE A 105 40.13 -5.82 -5.18
C ILE A 105 40.30 -4.63 -6.13
N MET A 106 40.44 -4.88 -7.44
CA MET A 106 40.58 -3.82 -8.45
C MET A 106 39.36 -2.89 -8.50
N GLY A 107 38.14 -3.44 -8.41
CA GLY A 107 36.91 -2.65 -8.38
C GLY A 107 36.79 -1.77 -7.14
N CYS A 108 37.12 -2.32 -5.96
CA CYS A 108 37.11 -1.58 -4.69
C CYS A 108 38.18 -0.49 -4.68
N THR A 109 39.40 -0.77 -5.15
CA THR A 109 40.48 0.22 -5.20
C THR A 109 40.16 1.34 -6.19
N ALA A 110 39.70 1.02 -7.40
CA ALA A 110 39.29 2.02 -8.38
C ALA A 110 38.16 2.91 -7.86
N SER A 111 37.14 2.31 -7.22
CA SER A 111 36.03 3.07 -6.63
C SER A 111 36.48 3.97 -5.48
N ALA A 112 37.38 3.49 -4.62
CA ALA A 112 37.96 4.28 -3.54
C ALA A 112 38.80 5.45 -4.08
N VAL A 113 39.61 5.21 -5.10
CA VAL A 113 40.42 6.24 -5.77
C VAL A 113 39.54 7.33 -6.38
N VAL A 114 38.48 6.96 -7.11
CA VAL A 114 37.53 7.93 -7.70
C VAL A 114 36.83 8.75 -6.61
N ALA A 115 36.37 8.10 -5.54
CA ALA A 115 35.67 8.78 -4.45
C ALA A 115 36.57 9.76 -3.67
N LEU A 116 37.86 9.48 -3.58
CA LEU A 116 38.83 10.33 -2.88
C LEU A 116 39.40 11.45 -3.78
N LEU A 117 39.58 11.19 -5.08
CA LEU A 117 40.25 12.13 -5.99
C LEU A 117 39.32 13.06 -6.77
N VAL A 118 38.13 12.62 -7.19
CA VAL A 118 37.29 13.40 -8.13
C VAL A 118 36.43 14.45 -7.43
N ARG A 119 35.78 14.11 -6.32
CA ARG A 119 35.00 15.05 -5.50
C ARG A 119 34.90 14.52 -4.06
N PRO A 120 35.88 14.81 -3.20
CA PRO A 120 35.84 14.34 -1.82
C PRO A 120 34.69 15.03 -1.06
N THR A 121 33.69 14.24 -0.67
CA THR A 121 32.61 14.67 0.22
C THR A 121 32.85 14.07 1.61
N SER A 122 32.89 14.92 2.64
CA SER A 122 33.02 14.47 4.02
C SER A 122 31.65 14.50 4.69
N ALA A 123 31.25 13.37 5.28
CA ALA A 123 30.02 13.24 6.04
C ALA A 123 30.01 14.17 7.26
N ARG A 124 31.17 14.49 7.85
CA ARG A 124 31.27 15.48 8.94
C ARG A 124 30.93 16.90 8.51
N LYS A 125 31.33 17.30 7.29
CA LYS A 125 30.96 18.60 6.71
C LYS A 125 29.46 18.64 6.41
N GLU A 126 28.97 17.62 5.73
CA GLU A 126 27.55 17.53 5.36
C GLU A 126 26.64 17.47 6.60
N PHE A 127 27.08 16.82 7.68
CA PHE A 127 26.41 16.82 8.97
C PHE A 127 26.24 18.24 9.52
N ARG A 128 27.31 19.05 9.54
CA ARG A 128 27.26 20.45 10.01
C ARG A 128 26.33 21.32 9.14
N ASP A 129 26.46 21.23 7.82
CA ASP A 129 25.61 21.99 6.89
C ASP A 129 24.12 21.61 7.04
N THR A 130 23.84 20.32 7.25
CA THR A 130 22.47 19.82 7.48
C THR A 130 21.94 20.22 8.84
N PHE A 131 22.81 20.28 9.85
CA PHE A 131 22.47 20.71 11.20
C PHE A 131 21.99 22.16 11.18
N ILE A 132 22.73 23.06 10.51
CA ILE A 132 22.37 24.48 10.37
C ILE A 132 20.97 24.65 9.79
N LYS A 133 20.72 24.00 8.65
CA LYS A 133 19.39 24.03 8.00
C LYS A 133 18.27 23.48 8.87
N SER A 134 18.57 22.48 9.72
CA SER A 134 17.57 21.89 10.60
C SER A 134 17.12 22.86 11.69
N THR A 135 18.06 23.63 12.24
CA THR A 135 17.82 24.64 13.28
C THR A 135 17.21 25.92 12.71
N ASP A 136 17.60 26.36 11.50
CA ASP A 136 16.96 27.48 10.79
C ASP A 136 15.46 27.20 10.54
N ALA A 137 15.15 26.03 9.99
CA ALA A 137 13.77 25.61 9.76
C ALA A 137 12.99 25.51 11.08
N MET A 138 13.65 25.14 12.17
CA MET A 138 13.04 25.07 13.50
C MET A 138 12.71 26.46 14.06
N ALA A 139 13.57 27.46 13.84
CA ALA A 139 13.34 28.84 14.21
C ALA A 139 12.09 29.42 13.51
N GLU A 140 11.93 29.15 12.21
CA GLU A 140 10.79 29.60 11.43
C GLU A 140 9.47 28.94 11.89
N ILE A 141 9.50 27.65 12.21
CA ILE A 141 8.33 26.92 12.75
C ILE A 141 7.94 27.47 14.13
N LEU A 142 8.91 27.70 15.03
CA LEU A 142 8.67 28.24 16.36
C LEU A 142 7.98 29.62 16.27
N ASN A 143 8.52 30.51 15.44
CA ASN A 143 7.97 31.84 15.22
C ASN A 143 6.54 31.80 14.65
N GLY A 144 6.27 30.90 13.69
CA GLY A 144 4.93 30.73 13.13
C GLY A 144 3.90 30.24 14.15
N ILE A 145 4.28 29.32 15.03
CA ILE A 145 3.37 28.79 16.08
C ILE A 145 3.08 29.85 17.15
N THR A 146 4.10 30.55 17.64
CA THR A 146 3.92 31.57 18.68
C THR A 146 3.10 32.76 18.16
N HIS A 147 3.32 33.19 16.91
CA HIS A 147 2.50 34.21 16.26
C HIS A 147 1.04 33.78 16.10
N SER A 148 0.81 32.55 15.61
CA SER A 148 -0.54 32.01 15.39
C SER A 148 -1.34 31.85 16.70
N PHE A 149 -0.68 31.46 17.79
CA PHE A 149 -1.30 31.37 19.13
C PHE A 149 -1.70 32.76 19.67
N LEU A 150 -0.83 33.76 19.49
CA LEU A 150 -1.10 35.15 19.87
C LEU A 150 -2.23 35.79 19.05
N SER A 151 -2.23 35.56 17.73
CA SER A 151 -3.22 36.10 16.81
C SER A 151 -4.56 35.38 16.90
N GLY A 152 -4.57 34.11 17.33
CA GLY A 152 -5.74 33.24 17.31
C GLY A 152 -6.17 32.84 15.89
N ALA A 153 -5.33 33.06 14.88
CA ALA A 153 -5.63 32.82 13.48
C ALA A 153 -4.96 31.53 12.97
N GLU A 154 -5.77 30.55 12.58
CA GLU A 154 -5.31 29.28 11.99
C GLU A 154 -4.61 29.46 10.62
N GLN A 155 -4.81 30.61 9.96
CA GLN A 155 -4.25 30.91 8.63
C GLN A 155 -2.72 30.94 8.63
N ASP A 156 -2.09 31.35 9.74
CA ASP A 156 -0.63 31.43 9.87
C ASP A 156 0.02 30.04 9.81
N LEU A 157 -0.61 29.01 10.42
CA LEU A 157 -0.17 27.61 10.34
C LEU A 157 -0.47 26.93 9.00
N LYS A 158 -1.34 27.54 8.18
CA LYS A 158 -1.66 27.08 6.83
C LYS A 158 -0.88 27.82 5.74
N SER A 159 0.01 28.75 6.12
CA SER A 159 0.81 29.52 5.17
C SER A 159 1.81 28.66 4.38
N ASP A 160 2.12 29.08 3.16
CA ASP A 160 3.09 28.40 2.29
C ASP A 160 4.51 28.38 2.89
N SER A 161 4.89 29.41 3.65
CA SER A 161 6.18 29.45 4.37
C SER A 161 6.23 28.41 5.47
N PHE A 162 5.22 28.36 6.34
CA PHE A 162 5.16 27.39 7.44
C PHE A 162 5.15 25.94 6.94
N THR A 163 4.37 25.65 5.90
CA THR A 163 4.32 24.30 5.32
C THR A 163 5.63 23.90 4.65
N ARG A 164 6.34 24.84 4.02
CA ARG A 164 7.70 24.60 3.49
C ARG A 164 8.69 24.33 4.63
N ALA A 165 8.76 25.19 5.63
CA ALA A 165 9.65 25.03 6.79
C ALA A 165 9.39 23.72 7.54
N SER A 166 8.13 23.34 7.76
CA SER A 166 7.74 22.08 8.40
C SER A 166 8.16 20.84 7.60
N ASN A 167 7.98 20.87 6.27
CA ASN A 167 8.45 19.80 5.40
C ASN A 167 9.98 19.73 5.32
N GLU A 168 10.63 20.89 5.27
CA GLU A 168 12.09 21.02 5.25
C GLU A 168 12.69 20.44 6.53
N SER A 169 12.26 20.88 7.72
CA SER A 169 12.68 20.38 9.04
C SER A 169 12.58 18.85 9.14
N ARG A 170 11.47 18.25 8.67
CA ARG A 170 11.29 16.79 8.68
C ARG A 170 12.24 16.07 7.72
N SER A 171 12.59 16.70 6.60
CA SER A 171 13.50 16.13 5.59
C SER A 171 14.97 16.30 5.97
N THR A 172 15.34 17.44 6.54
CA THR A 172 16.69 17.76 7.00
C THR A 172 17.04 16.91 8.21
N TYR A 173 16.13 16.70 9.17
CA TYR A 173 16.36 15.80 10.30
C TYR A 173 16.66 14.35 9.86
N LYS A 174 15.92 13.81 8.88
CA LYS A 174 16.22 12.48 8.31
C LYS A 174 17.62 12.41 7.71
N THR A 175 18.01 13.48 7.01
CA THR A 175 19.33 13.62 6.40
C THR A 175 20.42 13.79 7.47
N LEU A 176 20.12 14.50 8.57
CA LEU A 176 21.01 14.73 9.70
C LEU A 176 21.35 13.42 10.41
N VAL A 177 20.35 12.59 10.71
CA VAL A 177 20.54 11.27 11.34
C VAL A 177 21.36 10.35 10.44
N LYS A 178 21.10 10.39 9.13
CA LYS A 178 21.89 9.63 8.14
C LYS A 178 23.35 10.10 8.12
N ASN A 179 23.58 11.41 8.02
CA ASN A 179 24.91 12.00 7.98
C ASN A 179 25.68 11.77 9.28
N LEU A 180 25.00 11.75 10.44
CA LEU A 180 25.59 11.37 11.72
C LEU A 180 26.07 9.91 11.73
N ALA A 181 25.25 8.99 11.21
CA ALA A 181 25.61 7.57 11.11
C ALA A 181 26.80 7.34 10.17
N GLU A 182 26.88 8.08 9.06
CA GLU A 182 28.02 8.03 8.14
C GLU A 182 29.27 8.70 8.75
N ALA A 183 29.10 9.83 9.43
CA ALA A 183 30.17 10.56 10.11
C ALA A 183 30.81 9.73 11.23
N LYS A 184 30.09 8.78 11.83
CA LYS A 184 30.64 7.80 12.79
C LYS A 184 31.90 7.11 12.25
N PHE A 185 31.85 6.64 11.00
CA PHE A 185 32.98 5.92 10.39
C PHE A 185 34.17 6.85 10.12
N GLU A 186 33.92 8.12 9.78
CA GLU A 186 34.99 9.13 9.64
C GLU A 186 35.62 9.47 10.99
N HIS A 187 34.81 9.69 12.03
CA HIS A 187 35.29 9.96 13.38
C HIS A 187 36.12 8.80 13.94
N TYR A 188 35.69 7.55 13.67
CA TYR A 188 36.44 6.35 14.09
C TYR A 188 37.75 6.21 13.32
N ALA A 189 37.76 6.49 12.02
CA ALA A 189 38.97 6.43 11.20
C ALA A 189 40.01 7.50 11.62
N VAL A 190 39.56 8.71 12.00
CA VAL A 190 40.44 9.81 12.43
C VAL A 190 40.84 9.71 13.92
N GLY A 191 40.10 8.93 14.71
CA GLY A 191 40.30 8.77 16.15
C GLY A 191 39.59 9.81 17.01
N THR A 192 38.64 10.57 16.48
CA THR A 192 37.84 11.57 17.21
C THR A 192 36.53 10.97 17.71
N GLU A 193 36.58 9.88 18.48
CA GLU A 193 35.38 9.17 18.94
C GLU A 193 34.52 10.01 19.91
N GLU A 194 35.16 10.83 20.74
CA GLU A 194 34.47 11.67 21.73
C GLU A 194 33.60 12.76 21.07
N GLU A 195 34.09 13.38 19.98
CA GLU A 195 33.31 14.35 19.21
C GLU A 195 32.04 13.72 18.64
N TYR A 196 32.11 12.48 18.16
CA TYR A 196 30.93 11.76 17.72
C TYR A 196 29.93 11.55 18.87
N LYS A 197 30.38 11.25 20.09
CA LYS A 197 29.51 11.10 21.26
C LYS A 197 28.81 12.42 21.64
N ILE A 198 29.51 13.55 21.51
CA ILE A 198 28.92 14.88 21.76
C ILE A 198 27.91 15.23 20.65
N ASN A 199 28.27 15.06 19.38
CA ASN A 199 27.35 15.27 18.24
C ASN A 199 26.09 14.39 18.34
N LEU A 200 26.24 13.16 18.85
CA LEU A 200 25.12 12.26 19.12
C LEU A 200 24.17 12.83 20.18
N ARG A 201 24.71 13.37 21.29
CA ARG A 201 23.91 14.04 22.33
C ARG A 201 23.24 15.30 21.79
N LEU A 202 23.93 16.06 20.95
CA LEU A 202 23.39 17.26 20.31
C LEU A 202 22.19 16.93 19.41
N VAL A 203 22.27 15.88 18.58
CA VAL A 203 21.14 15.44 17.74
C VAL A 203 19.97 14.92 18.57
N LYS A 204 20.22 14.27 19.71
CA LYS A 204 19.15 13.86 20.64
C LYS A 204 18.46 15.06 21.29
N CYS A 205 19.24 16.07 21.68
CA CYS A 205 18.69 17.32 22.20
C CYS A 205 17.85 18.04 21.13
N LEU A 206 18.32 18.08 19.89
CA LEU A 206 17.56 18.61 18.75
C LEU A 206 16.27 17.84 18.48
N GLU A 207 16.29 16.51 18.62
CA GLU A 207 15.08 15.67 18.52
C GLU A 207 14.05 16.04 19.61
N LYS A 208 14.51 16.29 20.84
CA LYS A 208 13.66 16.75 21.95
C LYS A 208 13.05 18.13 21.65
N LEU A 209 13.84 19.08 21.15
CA LEU A 209 13.36 20.40 20.74
C LEU A 209 12.28 20.31 19.64
N MET A 210 12.47 19.44 18.63
CA MET A 210 11.47 19.20 17.60
C MET A 210 10.16 18.61 18.16
N GLN A 211 10.24 17.76 19.19
CA GLN A 211 9.07 17.19 19.86
C GLN A 211 8.30 18.26 20.63
N SER A 212 9.00 19.14 21.37
CA SER A 212 8.41 20.25 22.10
C SER A 212 7.69 21.24 21.19
N ILE A 213 8.23 21.51 19.99
CA ILE A 213 7.53 22.29 18.93
C ILE A 213 6.24 21.62 18.46
N GLY A 214 6.23 20.28 18.37
CA GLY A 214 5.01 19.52 18.08
C GLY A 214 3.94 19.71 19.16
N GLY A 215 4.34 19.72 20.45
CA GLY A 215 3.45 20.02 21.58
C GLY A 215 2.86 21.43 21.51
N LEU A 216 3.70 22.44 21.25
CA LEU A 216 3.27 23.84 21.07
C LEU A 216 2.25 23.99 19.95
N ARG A 217 2.49 23.35 18.81
CA ARG A 217 1.55 23.34 17.68
C ARG A 217 0.20 22.72 18.07
N SER A 218 0.21 21.59 18.76
CA SER A 218 -1.03 20.92 19.20
C SER A 218 -1.83 21.79 20.16
N ALA A 219 -1.15 22.51 21.06
CA ALA A 219 -1.80 23.44 21.98
C ALA A 219 -2.42 24.62 21.22
N ALA A 220 -1.75 25.16 20.18
CA ALA A 220 -2.34 26.18 19.31
C ALA A 220 -3.55 25.66 18.50
N GLU A 221 -3.48 24.46 17.94
CA GLU A 221 -4.60 23.84 17.20
C GLU A 221 -5.86 23.69 18.09
N THR A 222 -5.69 23.34 19.37
CA THR A 222 -6.80 23.22 20.33
C THR A 222 -7.44 24.55 20.70
N GLN A 223 -6.66 25.65 20.73
CA GLN A 223 -7.22 27.00 20.85
C GLN A 223 -8.14 27.31 19.66
N PHE A 224 -7.75 26.96 18.43
CA PHE A 224 -8.59 27.23 17.24
C PHE A 224 -9.89 26.42 17.24
N THR A 225 -9.85 25.15 17.66
CA THR A 225 -11.07 24.33 17.73
C THR A 225 -12.06 24.88 18.76
N LEU A 226 -11.57 25.29 19.95
CA LEU A 226 -12.41 25.88 21.00
C LEU A 226 -12.98 27.24 20.58
N LEU A 227 -12.18 28.06 19.89
CA LEU A 227 -12.66 29.33 19.33
C LEU A 227 -13.74 29.10 18.25
N ALA A 228 -13.57 28.10 17.38
CA ALA A 228 -14.57 27.75 16.36
C ALA A 228 -15.89 27.24 16.98
N GLN A 229 -15.82 26.46 18.06
CA GLN A 229 -17.00 25.98 18.80
C GLN A 229 -17.74 27.13 19.50
N SER A 230 -17.02 28.10 20.06
CA SER A 230 -17.67 29.27 20.71
C SER A 230 -18.45 30.15 19.72
N ASN A 231 -18.05 30.20 18.44
CA ASN A 231 -18.74 30.96 17.40
C ASN A 231 -20.04 30.30 16.90
N THR A 232 -20.27 29.00 17.15
CA THR A 232 -21.46 28.27 16.66
C THR A 232 -22.62 28.25 17.67
N ASN A 233 -22.39 28.65 18.93
CA ASN A 233 -23.38 28.58 20.02
C ASN A 233 -24.16 29.89 20.29
N ALA A 234 -24.20 30.84 19.35
CA ALA A 234 -25.11 31.99 19.46
C ALA A 234 -26.58 31.54 19.25
N PRO A 235 -27.54 31.94 20.11
CA PRO A 235 -28.92 31.48 19.97
C PRO A 235 -29.56 32.05 18.69
N PRO A 236 -30.31 31.25 17.92
CA PRO A 236 -31.05 31.77 16.77
C PRO A 236 -32.17 32.68 17.27
N SER A 237 -32.31 33.85 16.65
CA SER A 237 -33.43 34.75 16.86
C SER A 237 -34.76 34.04 16.52
N GLU A 238 -35.70 34.08 17.46
CA GLU A 238 -37.03 33.51 17.33
C GLU A 238 -37.77 34.12 16.13
N THR A 239 -38.09 33.30 15.13
CA THR A 239 -39.29 33.46 14.29
C THR A 239 -39.87 32.08 13.99
N VAL A 240 -41.09 31.84 14.48
CA VAL A 240 -41.95 30.67 14.19
C VAL A 240 -42.77 31.03 12.93
N PRO A 241 -42.91 30.15 11.92
CA PRO A 241 -44.05 29.22 11.92
C PRO A 241 -43.79 27.80 11.35
N GLY A 242 -44.34 26.80 12.04
CA GLY A 242 -45.34 25.87 11.49
C GLY A 242 -44.93 24.79 10.49
N ASN A 243 -45.00 23.54 10.98
CA ASN A 243 -45.30 22.27 10.29
C ASN A 243 -44.24 21.58 9.41
N GLY A 244 -43.64 20.54 10.02
CA GLY A 244 -43.69 19.16 9.54
C GLY A 244 -42.90 18.79 8.28
N THR A 245 -41.77 18.11 8.46
CA THR A 245 -41.56 16.68 8.09
C THR A 245 -40.10 16.33 8.34
N VAL A 246 -39.88 15.21 9.04
CA VAL A 246 -38.58 14.63 9.35
C VAL A 246 -37.99 14.01 8.09
N THR A 247 -36.87 14.56 7.59
CA THR A 247 -35.92 13.82 6.75
C THR A 247 -34.49 14.30 6.99
N SER A 248 -33.67 13.35 7.42
CA SER A 248 -32.22 13.41 7.57
C SER A 248 -31.50 13.58 6.22
N SER A 249 -30.64 14.60 6.09
CA SER A 249 -29.43 14.56 5.25
C SER A 249 -28.80 15.95 5.14
N ILE A 250 -27.63 16.20 5.76
CA ILE A 250 -26.73 17.27 5.33
C ILE A 250 -25.28 16.84 5.61
N PHE A 251 -24.49 16.68 4.55
CA PHE A 251 -23.15 17.28 4.40
C PHE A 251 -22.79 17.25 2.90
N SER A 252 -22.76 18.42 2.27
CA SER A 252 -22.25 18.62 0.91
C SER A 252 -21.74 20.05 0.79
N ASP A 253 -20.51 20.16 0.27
CA ASP A 253 -19.71 21.37 0.10
C ASP A 253 -20.23 22.35 -0.98
N HIS A 254 -19.90 23.62 -0.72
CA HIS A 254 -19.49 24.73 -1.61
C HIS A 254 -20.08 24.90 -3.03
N THR A 255 -20.72 26.06 -3.24
CA THR A 255 -20.63 26.85 -4.51
C THR A 255 -20.82 28.37 -4.25
N ILE A 256 -20.44 29.17 -5.26
CA ILE A 256 -19.91 30.55 -5.28
C ILE A 256 -20.98 31.66 -5.44
N SER A 257 -20.73 32.81 -4.75
CA SER A 257 -21.01 34.25 -5.04
C SER A 257 -22.22 34.73 -5.88
N GLN A 258 -22.99 35.71 -5.34
CA GLN A 258 -23.38 36.99 -6.00
C GLN A 258 -24.18 37.97 -5.09
N SER A 259 -23.60 39.16 -4.83
CA SER A 259 -24.15 40.54 -4.63
C SER A 259 -25.25 40.93 -3.58
N PRO A 260 -25.29 42.20 -3.10
CA PRO A 260 -25.85 42.64 -1.78
C PRO A 260 -27.23 43.34 -1.87
N PRO A 261 -27.91 43.66 -0.73
CA PRO A 261 -27.87 45.05 -0.22
C PRO A 261 -28.06 45.30 1.30
N GLN A 262 -27.53 46.47 1.73
CA GLN A 262 -28.08 47.48 2.68
C GLN A 262 -27.97 47.36 4.22
N LEU A 263 -27.02 48.18 4.75
CA LEU A 263 -27.13 49.20 5.82
C LEU A 263 -28.01 48.92 7.05
N LEU A 264 -27.34 48.61 8.17
CA LEU A 264 -27.59 49.13 9.52
C LEU A 264 -26.26 49.14 10.30
N SER A 265 -26.08 50.15 11.16
CA SER A 265 -24.89 50.56 11.93
C SER A 265 -24.01 49.44 12.53
N PRO A 266 -22.66 49.60 12.59
CA PRO A 266 -21.76 48.54 12.99
C PRO A 266 -21.70 48.40 14.51
N SER A 267 -22.12 47.26 15.06
CA SER A 267 -21.48 46.74 16.26
C SER A 267 -20.12 46.19 15.85
N LEU A 268 -19.03 46.80 16.32
CA LEU A 268 -17.65 46.34 16.10
C LEU A 268 -17.55 44.82 16.27
N SER A 269 -17.02 44.15 15.26
CA SER A 269 -16.85 42.69 15.27
C SER A 269 -15.84 42.28 16.35
N TYR A 270 -16.01 41.10 16.95
CA TYR A 270 -15.10 40.54 17.96
C TYR A 270 -13.64 40.50 17.48
N MET A 271 -13.42 40.34 16.17
CA MET A 271 -12.11 40.39 15.52
C MET A 271 -11.50 41.81 15.58
N GLU A 272 -12.28 42.87 15.39
CA GLU A 272 -11.83 44.27 15.49
C GLU A 272 -11.49 44.68 16.93
N ARG A 273 -12.19 44.14 17.93
CA ARG A 273 -11.86 44.40 19.35
C ARG A 273 -10.53 43.74 19.74
N ARG A 274 -10.21 42.57 19.17
CA ARG A 274 -8.96 41.84 19.41
C ARG A 274 -7.77 42.44 18.67
N THR A 275 -7.94 42.83 17.40
CA THR A 275 -6.92 43.58 16.67
C THR A 275 -6.68 44.95 17.30
N SER A 276 -7.68 45.60 17.89
CA SER A 276 -7.45 46.85 18.66
C SER A 276 -6.60 46.65 19.93
N ILE A 277 -6.70 45.51 20.62
CA ILE A 277 -5.87 45.18 21.81
C ILE A 277 -4.46 44.76 21.40
N LEU A 278 -4.31 44.13 20.23
CA LEU A 278 -3.01 43.70 19.68
C LEU A 278 -2.29 44.80 18.88
N ALA A 279 -3.01 45.72 18.23
CA ALA A 279 -2.46 46.85 17.48
C ALA A 279 -1.82 47.90 18.40
N SER A 280 -2.20 47.95 19.68
CA SER A 280 -1.47 48.71 20.71
C SER A 280 -0.13 48.07 21.11
N ILE A 281 0.25 46.92 20.53
CA ILE A 281 1.44 46.11 20.87
C ILE A 281 2.32 45.85 19.62
N ASP A 282 2.02 46.44 18.46
CA ASP A 282 2.92 46.47 17.31
C ASP A 282 3.79 47.74 17.38
N GLU A 283 5.02 47.60 17.87
CA GLU A 283 6.09 48.51 17.49
C GLU A 283 6.61 48.11 16.11
N LEU A 284 6.54 49.06 15.17
CA LEU A 284 7.11 48.95 13.84
C LEU A 284 8.60 48.55 13.91
N PRO A 285 9.12 47.73 12.98
CA PRO A 285 10.54 47.40 12.97
C PRO A 285 11.37 48.66 12.69
N GLU A 286 12.30 49.00 13.59
CA GLU A 286 13.35 49.98 13.32
C GLU A 286 14.27 49.44 12.22
N SER A 287 14.06 49.90 10.99
CA SER A 287 15.05 49.77 9.92
C SER A 287 16.04 50.94 10.00
N SER A 288 17.27 50.63 10.41
CA SER A 288 18.54 51.26 10.00
C SER A 288 18.49 52.75 9.65
N ALA A 289 18.89 53.59 10.61
CA ALA A 289 19.23 54.98 10.39
C ALA A 289 20.46 55.11 9.47
N GLU A 290 20.31 55.73 8.30
CA GLU A 290 21.36 56.51 7.65
C GLU A 290 20.74 57.68 6.84
N THR A 291 21.10 58.88 7.28
CA THR A 291 21.41 60.11 6.50
C THR A 291 20.43 60.61 5.43
N SER A 292 19.76 61.74 5.71
CA SER A 292 19.92 62.97 4.91
C SER A 292 19.17 64.16 5.52
N ALA A 293 19.87 65.29 5.54
CA ALA A 293 19.38 66.61 5.91
C ALA A 293 18.34 67.14 4.91
N TYR A 294 17.46 68.04 5.35
CA TYR A 294 17.21 69.39 4.80
C TYR A 294 15.87 69.96 5.32
N VAL A 295 15.98 71.06 6.09
CA VAL A 295 15.26 72.35 5.92
C VAL A 295 13.72 72.39 6.12
N SER A 296 13.36 72.91 7.30
CA SER A 296 12.63 74.16 7.53
C SER A 296 11.09 74.24 7.55
N ALA A 297 10.67 74.89 8.66
CA ALA A 297 9.80 76.06 8.76
C ALA A 297 8.30 75.90 9.11
N ASP A 298 7.93 76.85 9.98
CA ASP A 298 6.63 77.41 10.37
C ASP A 298 5.76 76.61 11.36
N VAL A 299 5.62 77.03 12.62
CA VAL A 299 5.16 78.31 13.24
C VAL A 299 3.62 78.36 13.41
N SER A 300 3.24 78.84 14.60
CA SER A 300 1.92 79.19 15.15
C SER A 300 1.21 78.05 15.90
N ASP A 301 1.23 78.07 17.24
CA ASP A 301 0.50 78.96 18.18
C ASP A 301 -0.98 78.54 18.26
N ASP A 302 -1.40 77.97 19.38
CA ASP A 302 -2.11 78.78 20.39
C ASP A 302 -2.33 77.98 21.70
N GLU A 303 -2.41 78.76 22.76
CA GLU A 303 -2.24 78.48 24.17
C GLU A 303 -3.44 77.85 24.90
N SER A 304 -3.06 77.17 26.00
CA SER A 304 -3.63 77.32 27.36
C SER A 304 -4.67 76.34 27.93
N ARG A 305 -4.39 76.03 29.20
CA ARG A 305 -5.25 75.61 30.33
C ARG A 305 -5.41 74.10 30.60
N GLN A 306 -4.49 73.60 31.42
CA GLN A 306 -4.83 72.78 32.60
C GLN A 306 -5.76 73.59 33.54
N PRO A 307 -6.63 73.00 34.40
CA PRO A 307 -6.29 71.84 35.25
C PRO A 307 -7.42 70.85 35.62
N GLN A 308 -6.98 69.73 36.21
CA GLN A 308 -7.64 68.91 37.23
C GLN A 308 -8.98 68.20 36.93
N GLY A 309 -8.90 66.86 36.99
CA GLY A 309 -9.83 66.03 37.75
C GLY A 309 -11.00 65.40 36.99
N SER A 310 -10.88 64.12 36.62
CA SER A 310 -11.92 63.14 36.96
C SER A 310 -11.47 61.70 36.66
N LEU A 311 -11.44 60.91 37.74
CA LEU A 311 -11.91 59.53 37.82
C LEU A 311 -11.64 58.59 36.63
N GLN A 312 -10.74 57.65 36.88
CA GLN A 312 -10.79 56.29 36.32
C GLN A 312 -12.23 55.74 36.38
N LYS A 313 -12.96 55.86 35.28
CA LYS A 313 -14.13 55.05 35.00
C LYS A 313 -13.66 53.79 34.29
N GLN A 314 -13.40 52.75 35.08
CA GLN A 314 -13.61 51.38 34.62
C GLN A 314 -15.00 51.29 33.97
N PRO A 315 -15.16 50.61 32.83
CA PRO A 315 -16.48 50.26 32.34
C PRO A 315 -17.05 49.14 33.21
N ASN A 316 -17.60 49.51 34.36
CA ASN A 316 -18.45 48.67 35.20
C ASN A 316 -19.90 48.78 34.68
N SER A 317 -20.18 48.20 33.50
CA SER A 317 -21.55 47.92 33.08
C SER A 317 -21.57 46.92 31.95
N LEU A 318 -21.66 45.63 32.30
CA LEU A 318 -22.47 44.58 31.66
C LEU A 318 -21.98 43.23 32.21
N GLN A 319 -22.73 42.68 33.17
CA GLN A 319 -22.67 41.26 33.51
C GLN A 319 -23.26 40.48 32.34
N SER A 320 -22.47 40.26 31.29
CA SER A 320 -22.75 39.24 30.26
C SER A 320 -21.87 38.03 30.56
N SER A 321 -22.46 36.83 30.49
CA SER A 321 -21.76 35.55 30.61
C SER A 321 -20.45 35.53 29.81
N LEU A 322 -19.30 35.45 30.51
CA LEU A 322 -17.99 35.31 29.87
C LEU A 322 -17.99 34.07 28.96
N THR A 323 -17.53 34.24 27.73
CA THR A 323 -17.37 33.12 26.79
C THR A 323 -15.98 32.49 26.95
N PRO A 324 -15.77 31.22 26.54
CA PRO A 324 -14.44 30.59 26.46
C PRO A 324 -13.40 31.46 25.71
N ALA A 325 -13.85 32.20 24.70
CA ALA A 325 -13.02 33.09 23.90
C ALA A 325 -12.52 34.33 24.70
N ASP A 326 -13.31 34.82 25.66
CA ASP A 326 -12.94 35.95 26.52
C ASP A 326 -11.81 35.58 27.49
N MET A 327 -11.77 34.35 28.00
CA MET A 327 -10.67 33.88 28.86
C MET A 327 -9.33 33.80 28.11
N PHE A 328 -9.34 33.32 26.85
CA PHE A 328 -8.14 33.37 26.01
C PHE A 328 -7.64 34.80 25.85
N SER A 329 -8.54 35.78 25.71
CA SER A 329 -8.14 37.19 25.58
C SER A 329 -7.49 37.75 26.85
N VAL A 330 -8.00 37.37 28.04
CA VAL A 330 -7.41 37.75 29.34
C VAL A 330 -6.01 37.15 29.49
N PHE A 331 -5.85 35.88 29.11
CA PHE A 331 -4.55 35.20 29.16
C PHE A 331 -3.52 35.84 28.20
N ILE A 332 -3.90 36.08 26.94
CA ILE A 332 -3.03 36.70 25.93
C ILE A 332 -2.65 38.12 26.34
N ALA A 333 -3.57 38.88 26.94
CA ALA A 333 -3.27 40.24 27.39
C ALA A 333 -2.19 40.29 28.49
N HIS A 334 -2.10 39.27 29.36
CA HIS A 334 -1.09 39.21 30.42
C HIS A 334 0.22 38.55 29.97
N LEU A 335 0.16 37.51 29.14
CA LEU A 335 1.35 36.73 28.73
C LEU A 335 1.95 37.18 27.38
N GLY A 336 1.24 37.95 26.59
CA GLY A 336 1.62 38.29 25.20
C GLY A 336 3.01 38.92 25.06
N PRO A 337 3.30 40.06 25.73
CA PRO A 337 4.61 40.72 25.63
C PRO A 337 5.81 39.86 26.05
N PRO A 338 5.83 39.19 27.23
CA PRO A 338 6.94 38.33 27.62
C PRO A 338 7.07 37.09 26.71
N MET A 339 5.95 36.60 26.16
CA MET A 339 5.97 35.50 25.19
C MET A 339 6.60 35.89 23.86
N LYS A 340 6.31 37.10 23.34
CA LYS A 340 6.98 37.64 22.13
C LYS A 340 8.48 37.78 22.37
N SER A 341 8.89 38.32 23.53
CA SER A 341 10.30 38.49 23.90
C SER A 341 11.06 37.14 23.99
N LEU A 342 10.48 36.15 24.67
CA LEU A 342 11.06 34.81 24.75
C LEU A 342 11.13 34.12 23.38
N ALA A 343 10.06 34.21 22.58
CA ALA A 343 10.05 33.63 21.24
C ALA A 343 11.10 34.27 20.32
N TYR A 344 11.29 35.59 20.41
CA TYR A 344 12.32 36.30 19.66
C TYR A 344 13.73 35.84 20.04
N THR A 345 14.04 35.74 21.34
CA THR A 345 15.35 35.26 21.81
C THR A 345 15.59 33.80 21.40
N LEU A 346 14.60 32.92 21.52
CA LEU A 346 14.70 31.53 21.06
C LEU A 346 14.92 31.43 19.54
N ARG A 347 14.27 32.29 18.76
CA ARG A 347 14.45 32.37 17.30
C ARG A 347 15.88 32.79 16.96
N GLU A 348 16.40 33.84 17.59
CA GLU A 348 17.76 34.34 17.39
C GLU A 348 18.81 33.27 17.72
N VAL A 349 18.66 32.58 18.86
CA VAL A 349 19.57 31.49 19.26
C VAL A 349 19.57 30.34 18.24
N LEU A 350 18.44 30.06 17.62
CA LEU A 350 18.32 29.01 16.61
C LEU A 350 18.80 29.43 15.22
N SER A 351 18.73 30.71 14.85
CA SER A 351 19.21 31.22 13.57
C SER A 351 20.70 31.56 13.58
N GLU A 352 21.24 32.00 14.72
CA GLU A 352 22.67 32.31 14.89
C GLU A 352 23.43 31.10 15.44
N LEU A 353 23.62 30.10 14.59
CA LEU A 353 24.34 28.88 14.96
C LEU A 353 25.85 29.03 14.82
N PRO A 354 26.63 28.28 15.62
CA PRO A 354 28.04 28.60 15.83
C PRO A 354 28.99 28.13 14.74
N PHE A 355 28.56 27.37 13.74
CA PHE A 355 29.47 26.83 12.73
C PHE A 355 29.78 27.88 11.66
N GLY A 356 30.97 28.48 11.69
CA GLY A 356 31.42 29.38 10.64
C GLY A 356 31.52 28.70 9.26
N PRO A 357 31.55 29.47 8.15
CA PRO A 357 31.68 28.91 6.81
C PRO A 357 32.98 28.09 6.66
N GLY A 358 32.91 26.99 5.90
CA GLY A 358 34.08 26.12 5.67
C GLY A 358 35.24 26.86 4.97
N PRO A 359 36.51 26.39 5.09
CA PRO A 359 36.91 25.01 5.42
C PRO A 359 37.26 24.73 6.89
N GLU A 360 37.50 25.74 7.72
CA GLU A 360 37.96 25.56 9.11
C GLU A 360 36.81 25.39 10.12
N TYR A 361 35.59 25.87 9.81
CA TYR A 361 34.39 25.79 10.66
C TYR A 361 34.66 26.20 12.11
N HIS A 362 35.19 27.40 12.31
CA HIS A 362 35.37 27.96 13.65
C HIS A 362 34.03 28.03 14.37
N MET A 363 33.98 27.54 15.61
CA MET A 363 32.78 27.55 16.44
C MET A 363 32.67 28.89 17.20
N ALA A 364 31.88 29.83 16.66
CA ALA A 364 31.60 31.12 17.28
C ALA A 364 30.22 31.09 17.97
N ILE A 365 30.19 30.65 19.23
CA ILE A 365 29.00 30.77 20.10
C ILE A 365 29.07 32.15 20.77
N ASN A 366 28.02 32.97 20.63
CA ASN A 366 27.87 34.22 21.36
C ASN A 366 27.60 33.94 22.84
N GLU A 367 28.49 34.40 23.72
CA GLU A 367 28.41 34.16 25.18
C GLU A 367 27.19 34.82 25.83
N HIS A 368 26.62 35.86 25.19
CA HIS A 368 25.45 36.58 25.71
C HIS A 368 24.13 35.83 25.53
N PHE A 369 24.06 34.84 24.64
CA PHE A 369 22.82 34.09 24.39
C PHE A 369 22.36 33.30 25.61
N ARG A 370 23.29 32.68 26.34
CA ARG A 370 22.97 31.91 27.53
C ARG A 370 22.35 32.80 28.61
N HIS A 371 22.96 33.95 28.88
CA HIS A 371 22.45 34.89 29.89
C HIS A 371 21.09 35.46 29.48
N SER A 372 20.97 35.93 28.24
CA SER A 372 19.72 36.53 27.71
C SER A 372 18.55 35.55 27.74
N LEU A 373 18.81 34.28 27.43
CA LEU A 373 17.79 33.23 27.44
C LEU A 373 17.34 32.87 28.86
N VAL A 374 18.27 32.82 29.83
CA VAL A 374 17.94 32.56 31.24
C VAL A 374 17.08 33.68 31.81
N ASP A 375 17.41 34.94 31.52
CA ASP A 375 16.63 36.10 31.96
C ASP A 375 15.24 36.13 31.31
N ALA A 376 15.16 35.92 29.98
CA ALA A 376 13.88 35.86 29.27
C ALA A 376 12.98 34.72 29.78
N LYS A 377 13.57 33.56 30.09
CA LYS A 377 12.86 32.42 30.71
C LYS A 377 12.32 32.79 32.09
N ALA A 378 13.10 33.47 32.93
CA ALA A 378 12.66 33.90 34.27
C ALA A 378 11.49 34.90 34.20
N LEU A 379 11.61 35.93 33.36
CA LEU A 379 10.55 36.91 33.13
C LEU A 379 9.26 36.26 32.61
N PHE A 380 9.39 35.30 31.69
CA PHE A 380 8.26 34.56 31.15
C PHE A 380 7.59 33.68 32.22
N ALA A 381 8.38 32.98 33.06
CA ALA A 381 7.85 32.13 34.12
C ALA A 381 7.03 32.92 35.16
N ASP A 382 7.50 34.11 35.53
CA ASP A 382 6.77 35.00 36.44
C ASP A 382 5.47 35.52 35.82
N ALA A 383 5.51 35.99 34.58
CA ALA A 383 4.32 36.46 33.86
C ALA A 383 3.30 35.33 33.63
N ARG A 384 3.75 34.10 33.37
CA ARG A 384 2.91 32.90 33.22
C ARG A 384 2.09 32.65 34.48
N ARG A 385 2.72 32.69 35.65
CA ARG A 385 2.09 32.48 36.95
C ARG A 385 1.00 33.53 37.20
N ASP A 386 1.28 34.79 36.89
CA ASP A 386 0.31 35.88 37.06
C ASP A 386 -0.85 35.81 36.04
N ALA A 387 -0.57 35.43 34.79
CA ALA A 387 -1.58 35.25 33.74
C ALA A 387 -2.56 34.11 34.05
N LEU A 388 -2.05 32.95 34.50
CA LEU A 388 -2.90 31.83 34.92
C LEU A 388 -3.77 32.21 36.13
N ALA A 389 -3.19 32.86 37.13
CA ALA A 389 -3.95 33.35 38.29
C ALA A 389 -5.05 34.36 37.90
N ALA A 390 -4.81 35.20 36.88
CA ALA A 390 -5.79 36.17 36.38
C ALA A 390 -6.99 35.51 35.67
N VAL A 391 -6.76 34.41 34.92
CA VAL A 391 -7.83 33.64 34.26
C VAL A 391 -8.83 33.09 35.29
N TYR A 392 -8.36 32.62 36.44
CA TYR A 392 -9.22 32.08 37.49
C TYR A 392 -9.82 33.14 38.45
N LYS A 393 -9.15 34.30 38.61
CA LYS A 393 -9.68 35.42 39.41
C LYS A 393 -10.88 36.11 38.76
N ASN A 394 -10.93 36.18 37.43
CA ASN A 394 -12.03 36.81 36.68
C ASN A 394 -13.24 35.86 36.54
N LYS A 395 -13.89 35.61 37.69
CA LYS A 395 -15.23 35.00 37.92
C LYS A 395 -15.69 33.86 36.99
N ILE A 396 -15.53 32.66 37.52
CA ILE A 396 -16.28 31.44 37.23
C ILE A 396 -17.74 31.60 37.73
N PRO A 397 -18.79 31.20 36.96
CA PRO A 397 -20.17 31.30 37.42
C PRO A 397 -20.39 30.47 38.69
N SER A 398 -20.71 31.12 39.81
CA SER A 398 -20.78 30.48 41.13
C SER A 398 -22.10 29.77 41.44
N ARG A 399 -23.01 29.59 40.48
CA ARG A 399 -24.24 28.80 40.67
C ARG A 399 -24.83 28.40 39.33
N THR A 400 -25.03 27.09 39.15
CA THR A 400 -25.70 26.41 38.02
C THR A 400 -25.06 26.54 36.62
N SER A 401 -23.82 26.10 36.45
CA SER A 401 -23.30 25.73 35.12
C SER A 401 -23.44 24.22 34.90
N SER A 402 -23.87 23.82 33.68
CA SER A 402 -23.84 22.42 33.25
C SER A 402 -22.41 21.88 33.34
N ALA A 403 -22.25 20.57 33.62
CA ALA A 403 -20.94 19.91 33.66
C ALA A 403 -20.13 20.12 32.36
N ALA A 404 -20.81 20.24 31.22
CA ALA A 404 -20.19 20.54 29.93
C ALA A 404 -19.56 21.94 29.91
N VAL A 405 -20.29 22.95 30.38
CA VAL A 405 -19.81 24.33 30.42
C VAL A 405 -18.58 24.43 31.34
N ALA A 406 -18.63 23.83 32.53
CA ALA A 406 -17.48 23.79 33.44
C ALA A 406 -16.25 23.09 32.81
N ALA A 407 -16.47 22.04 32.02
CA ALA A 407 -15.41 21.38 31.27
C ALA A 407 -14.82 22.28 30.18
N ASP A 408 -15.64 23.02 29.43
CA ASP A 408 -15.18 23.98 28.41
C ASP A 408 -14.28 25.06 29.04
N PHE A 409 -14.67 25.58 30.21
CA PHE A 409 -13.88 26.59 30.92
C PHE A 409 -12.50 26.04 31.33
N GLU A 410 -12.49 24.82 31.86
CA GLU A 410 -11.27 24.14 32.29
C GLU A 410 -10.40 23.73 31.08
N GLU A 411 -11.02 23.39 29.94
CA GLU A 411 -10.32 23.04 28.69
C GLU A 411 -9.55 24.24 28.11
N VAL A 412 -10.12 25.44 28.17
CA VAL A 412 -9.42 26.69 27.78
C VAL A 412 -8.20 26.92 28.65
N ALA A 413 -8.36 26.83 29.97
CA ALA A 413 -7.25 27.08 30.88
C ALA A 413 -6.18 25.97 30.80
N SER A 414 -6.59 24.74 30.54
CA SER A 414 -5.73 23.60 30.21
C SER A 414 -4.89 23.86 28.96
N SER A 415 -5.49 24.37 27.88
CA SER A 415 -4.80 24.72 26.63
C SER A 415 -3.77 25.84 26.85
N CYS A 416 -4.15 26.93 27.54
CA CYS A 416 -3.25 28.04 27.88
C CYS A 416 -2.08 27.61 28.79
N GLY A 417 -2.36 26.83 29.83
CA GLY A 417 -1.36 26.29 30.73
C GLY A 417 -0.36 25.39 30.01
N TYR A 418 -0.87 24.47 29.18
CA TYR A 418 -0.01 23.56 28.42
C TYR A 418 0.87 24.27 27.39
N PHE A 419 0.32 25.24 26.63
CA PHE A 419 1.11 26.01 25.66
C PHE A 419 2.25 26.76 26.34
N SER A 420 1.93 27.49 27.42
CA SER A 420 2.92 28.30 28.13
C SER A 420 3.98 27.44 28.82
N SER A 421 3.62 26.29 29.37
CA SER A 421 4.61 25.37 29.92
C SER A 421 5.48 24.70 28.86
N SER A 422 4.90 24.25 27.75
CA SER A 422 5.67 23.69 26.63
C SER A 422 6.68 24.68 26.06
N LEU A 423 6.37 25.99 26.07
CA LEU A 423 7.29 27.03 25.62
C LEU A 423 8.44 27.25 26.61
N GLN A 424 8.15 27.17 27.90
CA GLN A 424 9.16 27.22 28.96
C GLN A 424 10.10 26.00 28.91
N ASP A 425 9.56 24.82 28.62
CA ASP A 425 10.31 23.57 28.46
C ASP A 425 11.22 23.62 27.25
N PHE A 426 10.71 24.18 26.14
CA PHE A 426 11.53 24.45 24.98
C PHE A 426 12.71 25.38 25.30
N ALA A 427 12.48 26.42 26.12
CA ALA A 427 13.56 27.31 26.55
C ALA A 427 14.58 26.62 27.46
N GLU A 428 14.15 25.70 28.33
CA GLU A 428 15.03 24.88 29.17
C GLU A 428 15.88 23.89 28.36
N ASP A 429 15.25 23.23 27.39
CA ASP A 429 15.95 22.36 26.45
C ASP A 429 16.95 23.14 25.59
N MET A 430 16.65 24.40 25.27
CA MET A 430 17.55 25.29 24.55
C MET A 430 18.78 25.68 25.39
N VAL A 431 18.64 25.86 26.70
CA VAL A 431 19.81 26.05 27.60
C VAL A 431 20.69 24.79 27.58
N THR A 432 20.09 23.61 27.68
CA THR A 432 20.82 22.33 27.62
C THR A 432 21.54 22.16 26.27
N PHE A 433 20.88 22.59 25.18
CA PHE A 433 21.45 22.60 23.84
C PHE A 433 22.71 23.49 23.75
N LEU A 434 22.66 24.71 24.32
CA LEU A 434 23.80 25.61 24.40
C LEU A 434 24.94 25.02 25.23
N ASP A 435 24.65 24.39 26.38
CA ASP A 435 25.66 23.75 27.22
C ASP A 435 26.39 22.61 26.47
N ILE A 436 25.69 21.80 25.67
CA ILE A 436 26.29 20.74 24.82
C ILE A 436 27.13 21.36 23.69
N LEU A 437 26.71 22.48 23.11
CA LEU A 437 27.48 23.20 22.09
C LEU A 437 28.76 23.80 22.68
N GLU A 438 28.73 24.32 23.90
CA GLU A 438 29.91 24.77 24.63
C GLU A 438 30.86 23.61 24.92
N GLU A 439 30.33 22.44 25.34
CA GLU A 439 31.13 21.21 25.51
C GLU A 439 31.82 20.79 24.20
N LEU A 440 31.11 20.87 23.07
CA LEU A 440 31.66 20.59 21.75
C LEU A 440 32.77 21.59 21.38
N LYS A 441 32.54 22.90 21.61
CA LYS A 441 33.54 23.96 21.39
C LYS A 441 34.79 23.72 22.23
N ALA A 442 34.63 23.37 23.50
CA ALA A 442 35.74 23.06 24.41
C ALA A 442 36.55 21.84 23.96
N ASN A 443 35.88 20.77 23.47
CA ASN A 443 36.55 19.58 22.98
C ASN A 443 37.33 19.86 21.67
N VAL A 444 36.71 20.58 20.73
CA VAL A 444 37.34 20.95 19.44
C VAL A 444 38.54 21.87 19.64
N ASN A 445 38.47 22.82 20.59
CA ASN A 445 39.54 23.78 20.87
C ASN A 445 40.62 23.25 21.82
N ARG A 446 40.49 22.02 22.35
CA ARG A 446 41.48 21.42 23.26
C ARG A 446 42.76 21.05 22.50
N TYR A 447 43.90 21.59 22.94
CA TYR A 447 45.21 21.26 22.39
C TYR A 447 46.10 20.53 23.42
N PRO A 448 46.71 19.37 23.09
CA PRO A 448 46.55 18.60 21.85
C PRO A 448 45.20 17.86 21.79
N ARG A 449 44.67 17.72 20.57
CA ARG A 449 43.36 17.10 20.33
C ARG A 449 43.40 15.60 20.67
N PRO A 450 42.57 15.09 21.60
CA PRO A 450 42.64 13.68 22.03
C PRO A 450 42.21 12.75 20.88
N ARG A 451 43.06 11.78 20.53
CA ARG A 451 42.73 10.71 19.56
C ARG A 451 42.61 9.37 20.26
N THR A 452 41.44 8.73 20.14
CA THR A 452 41.13 7.41 20.71
C THR A 452 40.70 6.45 19.60
N TYR A 453 41.20 5.21 19.66
CA TYR A 453 40.88 4.12 18.72
C TYR A 453 40.35 2.90 19.48
N ASN A 454 39.39 3.13 20.38
CA ASN A 454 38.83 2.06 21.20
C ASN A 454 38.03 1.06 20.35
N TRP A 455 37.52 1.48 19.20
CA TRP A 455 36.81 0.59 18.27
C TRP A 455 37.68 -0.56 17.73
N VAL A 456 39.01 -0.40 17.67
CA VAL A 456 39.95 -1.46 17.23
C VAL A 456 40.17 -2.52 18.32
N LYS A 457 39.97 -2.17 19.60
CA LYS A 457 40.14 -3.07 20.75
C LYS A 457 38.92 -3.98 20.99
N PHE A 458 38.26 -4.46 19.92
CA PHE A 458 37.03 -5.25 20.04
C PHE A 458 37.22 -6.58 20.80
N TRP A 459 38.44 -7.14 20.79
CA TRP A 459 38.82 -8.35 21.53
C TRP A 459 38.77 -8.16 23.06
N GLN A 460 39.00 -6.96 23.58
CA GLN A 460 38.91 -6.67 25.03
C GLN A 460 37.46 -6.54 25.51
N ARG A 461 36.52 -6.21 24.61
CA ARG A 461 35.08 -6.16 24.90
C ARG A 461 34.45 -7.54 25.05
N TRP A 462 35.05 -8.58 24.47
CA TRP A 462 34.53 -9.94 24.57
C TRP A 462 34.68 -10.53 25.99
N HIS A 463 35.65 -10.03 26.78
CA HIS A 463 35.90 -10.50 28.16
C HIS A 463 35.17 -9.72 29.26
N LYS A 464 34.52 -8.60 28.96
CA LYS A 464 33.71 -7.85 29.93
C LYS A 464 32.23 -7.98 29.60
N LYS A 465 31.57 -9.00 30.17
CA LYS A 465 30.11 -9.03 30.27
C LYS A 465 29.60 -9.83 31.47
N LYS A 466 29.43 -9.14 32.61
CA LYS A 466 28.25 -9.12 33.50
C LYS A 466 28.63 -8.60 34.90
N GLN A 467 28.36 -7.32 35.15
CA GLN A 467 27.89 -6.84 36.46
C GLN A 467 26.73 -5.87 36.17
N PRO A 468 25.54 -6.05 36.76
CA PRO A 468 24.42 -5.15 36.57
C PRO A 468 24.43 -4.12 37.70
N GLY A 469 24.79 -2.87 37.39
CA GLY A 469 24.65 -1.75 38.31
C GLY A 469 25.78 -0.73 38.24
N ASP A 470 25.88 -0.02 37.10
CA ASP A 470 26.32 1.39 37.01
C ASP A 470 26.60 1.74 35.54
N GLU A 471 25.57 1.96 34.72
CA GLU A 471 25.73 2.60 33.41
C GLU A 471 24.49 3.44 33.06
N SER A 472 24.29 4.55 33.76
CA SER A 472 23.47 5.66 33.25
C SER A 472 24.34 6.53 32.34
N GLY A 473 24.49 6.16 31.07
CA GLY A 473 25.15 7.05 30.09
C GLY A 473 25.53 6.48 28.72
N GLU A 474 25.79 5.18 28.58
CA GLU A 474 26.27 4.59 27.30
C GLU A 474 25.30 3.58 26.68
N GLY A 475 23.99 3.88 26.75
CA GLY A 475 22.94 2.92 26.40
C GLY A 475 22.10 3.23 25.15
N LEU A 476 22.52 4.09 24.21
CA LEU A 476 21.63 4.42 23.09
C LEU A 476 22.40 4.86 21.84
N LEU A 477 23.01 3.88 21.15
CA LEU A 477 23.07 3.74 19.68
C LEU A 477 24.12 2.73 19.17
N SER A 478 24.84 1.99 20.02
CA SER A 478 25.73 0.90 19.55
C SER A 478 26.05 -0.14 20.64
N GLN A 479 25.08 -0.95 21.08
CA GLN A 479 25.34 -2.38 21.32
C GLN A 479 24.03 -3.18 21.35
N GLU A 480 23.71 -3.66 20.16
CA GLU A 480 23.03 -4.92 19.94
C GLU A 480 23.81 -6.08 20.63
N GLY A 481 23.16 -6.82 21.54
CA GLY A 481 23.65 -8.05 22.19
C GLY A 481 23.51 -7.97 23.73
N ASP A 482 22.88 -8.86 24.48
CA ASP A 482 22.58 -10.30 24.30
C ASP A 482 21.15 -10.61 24.75
N ASP A 483 20.64 -11.75 24.29
CA ASP A 483 19.36 -12.42 24.58
C ASP A 483 18.08 -12.00 23.84
N GLN A 484 18.09 -10.96 23.01
CA GLN A 484 17.08 -10.83 21.95
C GLN A 484 17.74 -10.33 20.66
N THR A 485 17.52 -11.10 19.58
CA THR A 485 18.21 -11.01 18.29
C THR A 485 18.49 -9.58 17.82
N PRO A 486 19.78 -9.20 17.68
CA PRO A 486 20.18 -7.99 16.99
C PRO A 486 20.01 -8.17 15.47
N GLY A 487 19.48 -7.16 14.81
CA GLY A 487 19.05 -7.17 13.42
C GLY A 487 17.58 -7.58 13.24
N GLY A 488 16.67 -6.60 13.33
CA GLY A 488 15.48 -6.52 12.49
C GLY A 488 14.54 -7.73 12.45
N SER A 489 13.90 -8.10 13.57
CA SER A 489 12.54 -8.63 13.43
C SER A 489 11.62 -7.45 13.16
N HIS A 490 11.39 -7.14 11.90
CA HIS A 490 10.37 -6.19 11.44
C HIS A 490 8.93 -6.58 11.87
N GLU A 491 8.79 -7.69 12.59
CA GLU A 491 7.56 -8.21 13.12
C GLU A 491 7.55 -8.04 14.63
N ILE A 492 6.63 -7.22 15.13
CA ILE A 492 6.19 -7.37 16.51
C ILE A 492 5.66 -8.80 16.65
N HIS A 493 6.27 -9.57 17.55
CA HIS A 493 5.88 -10.96 17.80
C HIS A 493 4.37 -11.04 18.05
N ASN A 494 3.66 -11.86 17.26
CA ASN A 494 2.23 -12.09 17.45
C ASN A 494 1.97 -12.53 18.90
N PRO A 495 1.32 -11.72 19.76
CA PRO A 495 1.05 -12.09 21.14
C PRO A 495 0.06 -13.27 21.25
N ILE A 496 -0.57 -13.62 20.13
CA ILE A 496 -1.47 -14.77 19.98
C ILE A 496 -0.73 -16.11 20.22
N TYR A 497 0.61 -16.11 20.18
CA TYR A 497 1.43 -17.29 20.45
C TYR A 497 2.11 -17.21 21.81
N ARG A 498 1.33 -17.09 22.90
CA ARG A 498 1.89 -17.36 24.23
C ARG A 498 2.30 -18.84 24.25
N LYS A 499 3.60 -19.11 24.41
CA LYS A 499 4.19 -20.45 24.59
C LYS A 499 3.52 -21.30 25.69
N SER A 500 2.63 -20.73 26.50
CA SER A 500 1.91 -21.42 27.57
C SER A 500 0.44 -21.74 27.28
N SER A 501 -0.15 -21.27 26.16
CA SER A 501 -1.64 -21.20 26.03
C SER A 501 -2.28 -22.13 24.98
N ARG A 502 -1.49 -22.98 24.30
CA ARG A 502 -2.02 -23.96 23.32
C ARG A 502 -1.79 -25.42 23.69
N GLY A 503 -0.95 -25.67 24.69
CA GLY A 503 -1.03 -26.89 25.46
C GLY A 503 -2.31 -26.90 26.29
N ASP A 504 -2.59 -28.01 26.95
CA ASP A 504 -3.66 -28.06 27.94
C ASP A 504 -3.39 -26.97 29.01
N PRO A 505 -4.25 -25.94 29.17
CA PRO A 505 -4.00 -24.82 30.08
C PRO A 505 -3.94 -25.24 31.55
N TYR A 506 -4.36 -26.48 31.84
CA TYR A 506 -4.31 -27.08 33.17
C TYR A 506 -3.06 -27.94 33.40
N LYS A 507 -2.13 -28.05 32.43
CA LYS A 507 -0.90 -28.84 32.56
C LYS A 507 0.37 -27.98 32.50
N PRO A 508 1.36 -28.20 33.39
CA PRO A 508 2.64 -27.51 33.34
C PRO A 508 3.43 -27.86 32.06
N GLU A 509 4.39 -27.00 31.67
CA GLU A 509 5.12 -27.10 30.39
C GLU A 509 5.89 -28.43 30.23
N ASN A 510 6.32 -29.03 31.34
CA ASN A 510 6.95 -30.34 31.39
C ASN A 510 5.97 -31.52 31.27
N ASP A 511 4.66 -31.33 31.37
CA ASP A 511 3.69 -32.43 31.22
C ASP A 511 2.92 -32.37 29.88
N GLN A 512 3.32 -31.44 29.01
CA GLN A 512 2.76 -31.32 27.67
C GLN A 512 3.24 -32.46 26.76
N PRO A 513 2.41 -32.93 25.80
CA PRO A 513 2.76 -34.05 24.93
C PRO A 513 4.01 -33.77 24.09
N LEU A 514 4.75 -34.82 23.73
CA LEU A 514 5.95 -34.73 22.87
C LEU A 514 5.68 -33.96 21.57
N SER A 515 4.49 -34.09 20.99
CA SER A 515 4.06 -33.32 19.82
C SER A 515 4.06 -31.80 20.07
N TYR A 516 3.68 -31.35 21.26
CA TYR A 516 3.74 -29.95 21.65
C TYR A 516 5.18 -29.46 21.79
N ARG A 517 6.05 -30.25 22.45
CA ARG A 517 7.46 -29.92 22.63
C ARG A 517 8.20 -29.84 21.27
N ILE A 518 7.95 -30.79 20.37
CA ILE A 518 8.47 -30.77 18.99
C ILE A 518 7.89 -29.56 18.24
N TRP A 519 6.60 -29.26 18.40
CA TRP A 519 5.99 -28.08 17.79
C TRP A 519 6.59 -26.77 18.32
N VAL A 520 6.95 -26.69 19.61
CA VAL A 520 7.65 -25.52 20.19
C VAL A 520 9.09 -25.45 19.69
N ALA A 521 9.81 -26.57 19.61
CA ALA A 521 11.16 -26.63 19.06
C ALA A 521 11.21 -26.20 17.57
N LEU A 522 10.21 -26.60 16.78
CA LEU A 522 10.05 -26.20 15.38
C LEU A 522 9.48 -24.77 15.21
N ALA A 523 9.31 -23.99 16.28
CA ALA A 523 8.86 -22.60 16.18
C ALA A 523 9.82 -21.72 15.37
N ALA A 524 11.12 -22.02 15.37
CA ALA A 524 12.10 -21.30 14.58
C ALA A 524 11.78 -21.34 13.06
N PHE A 525 11.37 -22.51 12.54
CA PHE A 525 10.94 -22.70 11.14
C PHE A 525 9.62 -22.01 10.79
N ARG A 526 8.86 -21.55 11.78
CA ARG A 526 7.64 -20.76 11.55
C ARG A 526 7.90 -19.26 11.38
N ARG A 527 9.11 -18.77 11.64
CA ARG A 527 9.50 -17.37 11.40
C ARG A 527 9.46 -17.10 9.90
N ASP A 528 8.87 -15.97 9.50
CA ASP A 528 8.71 -15.67 8.08
C ASP A 528 10.05 -15.39 7.39
N ASP A 529 11.05 -14.89 8.11
CA ASP A 529 12.42 -14.71 7.59
C ASP A 529 13.05 -16.05 7.18
N LEU A 530 12.86 -17.09 7.99
CA LEU A 530 13.42 -18.42 7.70
C LEU A 530 12.61 -19.14 6.62
N LYS A 531 11.28 -18.99 6.60
CA LYS A 531 10.46 -19.48 5.47
C LYS A 531 10.88 -18.84 4.16
N TYR A 532 11.17 -17.54 4.18
CA TYR A 532 11.66 -16.83 3.01
C TYR A 532 13.04 -17.36 2.57
N ALA A 533 13.98 -17.53 3.49
CA ALA A 533 15.29 -18.12 3.20
C ALA A 533 15.18 -19.50 2.55
N VAL A 534 14.39 -20.38 3.16
CA VAL A 534 14.16 -21.75 2.67
C VAL A 534 13.45 -21.72 1.31
N LYS A 535 12.46 -20.84 1.12
CA LYS A 535 11.77 -20.65 -0.16
C LYS A 535 12.74 -20.22 -1.27
N VAL A 536 13.60 -19.25 -0.98
CA VAL A 536 14.63 -18.79 -1.94
C VAL A 536 15.57 -19.93 -2.28
N GLY A 537 16.01 -20.70 -1.28
CA GLY A 537 16.84 -21.89 -1.46
C GLY A 537 16.18 -22.97 -2.32
N ILE A 538 14.92 -23.33 -2.04
CA ILE A 538 14.17 -24.32 -2.83
C ILE A 538 14.00 -23.87 -4.29
N GLY A 539 13.65 -22.60 -4.53
CA GLY A 539 13.53 -22.10 -5.90
C GLY A 539 14.87 -22.04 -6.63
N ALA A 540 15.98 -21.82 -5.92
CA ALA A 540 17.33 -21.90 -6.50
C ALA A 540 17.72 -23.34 -6.83
N VAL A 541 17.47 -24.29 -5.92
CA VAL A 541 17.65 -25.75 -6.11
C VAL A 541 16.93 -26.22 -7.36
N LEU A 542 15.63 -25.93 -7.48
CA LEU A 542 14.80 -26.40 -8.59
C LEU A 542 15.26 -25.85 -9.95
N TYR A 543 15.78 -24.62 -9.98
CA TYR A 543 16.28 -23.99 -11.18
C TYR A 543 17.70 -24.48 -11.54
N ALA A 544 18.60 -24.54 -10.55
CA ALA A 544 19.98 -24.99 -10.72
C ALA A 544 20.07 -26.49 -11.02
N MET A 545 19.07 -27.31 -10.64
CA MET A 545 19.06 -28.75 -10.89
C MET A 545 19.29 -29.10 -12.36
N TRP A 546 18.89 -28.23 -13.29
CA TRP A 546 19.04 -28.47 -14.72
C TRP A 546 20.50 -28.41 -15.18
N SER A 547 21.40 -27.80 -14.40
CA SER A 547 22.86 -27.79 -14.67
C SER A 547 23.58 -29.03 -14.14
N PHE A 548 22.95 -29.81 -13.25
CA PHE A 548 23.55 -31.02 -12.64
C PHE A 548 23.07 -32.32 -13.27
N ILE A 549 22.00 -32.27 -14.08
CA ILE A 549 21.50 -33.42 -14.82
C ILE A 549 22.19 -33.43 -16.19
N ASP A 550 22.90 -34.51 -16.52
CA ASP A 550 23.68 -34.62 -17.76
C ASP A 550 22.84 -34.35 -19.03
N SER A 551 21.59 -34.82 -19.08
CA SER A 551 20.72 -34.63 -20.25
C SER A 551 20.20 -33.21 -20.45
N THR A 552 20.15 -32.38 -19.40
CA THR A 552 19.66 -30.99 -19.48
C THR A 552 20.79 -29.96 -19.40
N ARG A 553 22.01 -30.39 -19.10
CA ARG A 553 23.17 -29.53 -18.88
C ARG A 553 23.54 -28.72 -20.13
N GLU A 554 23.51 -29.34 -21.30
CA GLU A 554 23.77 -28.65 -22.58
C GLU A 554 22.73 -27.57 -22.86
N ILE A 555 21.45 -27.86 -22.60
CA ILE A 555 20.35 -26.88 -22.76
C ILE A 555 20.50 -25.72 -21.77
N TYR A 556 20.89 -26.01 -20.52
CA TYR A 556 21.13 -24.99 -19.51
C TYR A 556 22.32 -24.09 -19.89
N GLY A 557 23.39 -24.66 -20.46
CA GLY A 557 24.56 -23.92 -20.95
C GLY A 557 24.23 -23.03 -22.15
N HIS A 558 23.61 -23.60 -23.19
CA HIS A 558 23.21 -22.89 -24.42
C HIS A 558 22.30 -21.69 -24.12
N TRP A 559 21.31 -21.85 -23.25
CA TRP A 559 20.41 -20.74 -22.88
C TRP A 559 20.92 -19.88 -21.72
N ARG A 560 22.19 -20.04 -21.32
CA ARG A 560 22.83 -19.18 -20.32
C ARG A 560 22.03 -19.14 -19.01
N GLY A 561 21.65 -20.32 -18.54
CA GLY A 561 20.77 -20.52 -17.39
C GLY A 561 21.23 -19.81 -16.11
N GLU A 562 22.53 -19.59 -15.94
CA GLU A 562 23.12 -18.84 -14.83
C GLU A 562 22.58 -17.41 -14.70
N TRP A 563 22.26 -16.75 -15.81
CA TRP A 563 21.69 -15.40 -15.84
C TRP A 563 20.25 -15.38 -15.37
N GLY A 564 19.51 -16.45 -15.69
CA GLY A 564 18.15 -16.64 -15.19
C GLY A 564 18.14 -16.94 -13.69
N LEU A 565 19.07 -17.77 -13.19
CA LEU A 565 19.22 -18.04 -11.76
C LEU A 565 19.63 -16.78 -10.97
N LEU A 566 20.54 -15.97 -11.51
CA LEU A 566 20.91 -14.67 -10.93
C LEU A 566 19.72 -13.70 -10.94
N SER A 567 18.95 -13.69 -12.02
CA SER A 567 17.75 -12.85 -12.15
C SER A 567 16.67 -13.24 -11.16
N TYR A 568 16.45 -14.55 -10.97
CA TYR A 568 15.60 -15.09 -9.91
C TYR A 568 16.03 -14.59 -8.53
N MET A 569 17.32 -14.64 -8.20
CA MET A 569 17.84 -14.21 -6.89
C MET A 569 17.68 -12.70 -6.63
N LEU A 570 17.75 -11.90 -7.69
CA LEU A 570 17.54 -10.46 -7.61
C LEU A 570 16.06 -10.09 -7.48
N VAL A 571 15.17 -10.76 -8.22
CA VAL A 571 13.72 -10.52 -8.24
C VAL A 571 13.01 -11.08 -7.01
N CYS A 572 13.52 -12.16 -6.43
CA CYS A 572 12.95 -12.73 -5.22
C CYS A 572 13.03 -11.73 -4.05
N ALA A 573 11.84 -11.50 -3.49
CA ALA A 573 11.61 -10.68 -2.31
C ALA A 573 10.62 -11.41 -1.39
N MET A 574 10.55 -10.98 -0.12
CA MET A 574 9.73 -11.64 0.89
C MET A 574 8.24 -11.60 0.56
N THR A 575 7.75 -10.48 0.01
CA THR A 575 6.35 -10.28 -0.36
C THR A 575 6.15 -10.37 -1.87
N ILE A 576 4.96 -10.82 -2.28
CA ILE A 576 4.57 -10.90 -3.68
C ILE A 576 4.63 -9.51 -4.33
N GLY A 577 4.20 -8.47 -3.61
CA GLY A 577 4.21 -7.09 -4.09
C GLY A 577 5.61 -6.56 -4.37
N ALA A 578 6.56 -6.80 -3.47
CA ALA A 578 7.95 -6.38 -3.66
C ALA A 578 8.66 -7.15 -4.79
N SER A 579 8.29 -8.42 -5.03
CA SER A 579 8.83 -9.20 -6.15
C SER A 579 8.20 -8.78 -7.48
N ASN A 580 6.93 -8.38 -7.48
CA ASN A 580 6.27 -7.84 -8.67
C ASN A 580 6.90 -6.52 -9.11
N THR A 581 7.16 -5.57 -8.19
CA THR A 581 7.76 -4.27 -8.57
C THR A 581 9.13 -4.46 -9.22
N THR A 582 10.00 -5.28 -8.63
CA THR A 582 11.32 -5.58 -9.18
C THR A 582 11.25 -6.37 -10.48
N GLY A 583 10.30 -7.30 -10.60
CA GLY A 583 10.02 -8.06 -11.83
C GLY A 583 9.55 -7.15 -12.97
N PHE A 584 8.50 -6.35 -12.76
CA PHE A 584 7.96 -5.44 -13.79
C PHE A 584 8.99 -4.43 -14.30
N HIS A 585 9.88 -3.93 -13.45
CA HIS A 585 10.97 -3.05 -13.89
C HIS A 585 11.97 -3.73 -14.83
N ARG A 586 12.00 -5.07 -14.89
CA ARG A 586 12.88 -5.85 -15.77
C ARG A 586 12.25 -6.23 -17.11
N PHE A 587 10.94 -6.07 -17.26
CA PHE A 587 10.21 -6.40 -18.49
C PHE A 587 10.21 -5.26 -19.54
N ALA A 588 10.77 -4.08 -19.24
CA ALA A 588 10.71 -2.91 -20.12
C ALA A 588 12.09 -2.56 -20.73
N ALA A 589 12.36 -3.04 -21.95
CA ALA A 589 13.42 -2.55 -22.84
C ALA A 589 13.01 -2.79 -24.30
N ASP A 590 13.00 -1.73 -25.12
CA ASP A 590 12.60 -1.74 -26.55
C ASP A 590 13.83 -1.60 -27.48
N GLU A 591 13.64 -2.05 -28.73
CA GLU A 591 14.62 -2.38 -29.76
C GLU A 591 15.22 -1.19 -30.55
N HIS A 592 16.45 -1.34 -31.06
CA HIS A 592 16.95 -1.03 -32.44
C HIS A 592 18.49 -0.81 -32.49
N ALA A 593 19.15 -1.30 -33.56
CA ALA A 593 20.53 -1.83 -33.50
C ALA A 593 21.65 -1.13 -34.34
N LEU A 594 21.52 0.11 -34.84
CA LEU A 594 22.55 0.69 -35.75
C LEU A 594 23.30 1.94 -35.26
N LEU A 595 23.40 2.17 -33.94
CA LEU A 595 23.90 3.44 -33.40
C LEU A 595 24.71 3.33 -32.09
N LEU A 596 25.34 2.17 -31.84
CA LEU A 596 25.73 1.73 -30.49
C LEU A 596 26.82 2.58 -29.78
N GLY A 597 27.79 3.17 -30.49
CA GLY A 597 28.83 4.01 -29.86
C GLY A 597 28.33 5.38 -29.38
N PHE A 598 27.48 6.03 -30.17
CA PHE A 598 26.84 7.32 -29.83
C PHE A 598 25.63 7.15 -28.90
N PHE A 599 24.90 6.03 -29.02
CA PHE A 599 23.84 5.69 -28.08
C PHE A 599 24.35 5.21 -26.74
N GLY A 600 25.57 4.67 -26.58
CA GLY A 600 26.14 4.44 -25.25
C GLY A 600 26.18 5.73 -24.41
N TRP A 601 26.56 6.84 -25.04
CA TRP A 601 26.49 8.18 -24.43
C TRP A 601 25.05 8.64 -24.20
N LEU A 602 24.14 8.45 -25.17
CA LEU A 602 22.73 8.86 -25.08
C LEU A 602 21.90 8.05 -24.06
N VAL A 603 22.17 6.74 -23.97
CA VAL A 603 21.65 5.83 -22.93
C VAL A 603 22.24 6.18 -21.57
N SER A 604 23.51 6.60 -21.50
CA SER A 604 24.08 7.10 -20.24
C SER A 604 23.37 8.37 -19.76
N LEU A 605 23.02 9.30 -20.66
CA LEU A 605 22.24 10.51 -20.37
C LEU A 605 20.80 10.18 -19.96
N PHE A 606 20.16 9.23 -20.64
CA PHE A 606 18.83 8.75 -20.30
C PHE A 606 18.81 8.02 -18.94
N CYS A 607 19.82 7.20 -18.66
CA CYS A 607 20.01 6.55 -17.37
C CYS A 607 20.31 7.57 -16.27
N PHE A 608 21.10 8.60 -16.56
CA PHE A 608 21.36 9.72 -15.66
C PHE A 608 20.06 10.47 -15.33
N TYR A 609 19.21 10.74 -16.33
CA TYR A 609 17.89 11.32 -16.10
C TYR A 609 16.95 10.40 -15.29
N ILE A 610 17.01 9.08 -15.47
CA ILE A 610 16.25 8.12 -14.65
C ILE A 610 16.75 8.11 -13.19
N ILE A 611 18.06 8.14 -12.99
CA ILE A 611 18.70 8.10 -11.66
C ILE A 611 18.46 9.41 -10.92
N VAL A 612 18.74 10.55 -11.56
CA VAL A 612 18.74 11.89 -10.94
C VAL A 612 17.37 12.56 -11.12
N GLY A 613 16.82 12.60 -12.33
CA GLY A 613 15.58 13.31 -12.65
C GLY A 613 14.30 12.61 -12.19
N LYS A 614 14.22 11.27 -12.32
CA LYS A 614 13.05 10.47 -11.86
C LYS A 614 13.24 9.84 -10.47
N GLY A 615 14.41 9.98 -9.85
CA GLY A 615 14.74 9.37 -8.56
C GLY A 615 14.72 7.83 -8.55
N LYS A 616 14.69 7.17 -9.71
CA LYS A 616 14.63 5.71 -9.85
C LYS A 616 16.03 5.13 -10.03
N GLY A 617 16.90 5.38 -9.05
CA GLY A 617 18.30 4.97 -9.04
C GLY A 617 18.56 3.49 -9.40
N PRO A 618 17.86 2.52 -8.79
CA PRO A 618 18.06 1.10 -9.10
C PRO A 618 17.75 0.73 -10.56
N MET A 619 16.73 1.37 -11.16
CA MET A 619 16.33 1.10 -12.55
C MET A 619 17.39 1.60 -13.54
N GLY A 620 17.86 2.85 -13.38
CA GLY A 620 18.89 3.39 -14.26
C GLY A 620 20.25 2.69 -14.10
N ARG A 621 20.63 2.30 -12.87
CA ARG A 621 21.83 1.48 -12.64
C ARG A 621 21.74 0.11 -13.31
N PHE A 622 20.56 -0.51 -13.30
CA PHE A 622 20.36 -1.81 -13.93
C PHE A 622 20.45 -1.74 -15.46
N ILE A 623 19.83 -0.74 -16.09
CA ILE A 623 19.91 -0.54 -17.55
C ILE A 623 21.37 -0.36 -17.97
N LEU A 624 22.10 0.49 -17.26
CA LEU A 624 23.52 0.77 -17.53
C LEU A 624 24.41 -0.46 -17.31
N LEU A 625 24.17 -1.23 -16.24
CA LEU A 625 24.90 -2.48 -15.97
C LEU A 625 24.58 -3.56 -17.00
N THR A 626 23.35 -3.63 -17.49
CA THR A 626 22.94 -4.59 -18.53
C THR A 626 23.66 -4.30 -19.83
N TYR A 627 23.67 -3.03 -20.26
CA TYR A 627 24.41 -2.58 -21.45
C TYR A 627 25.91 -2.87 -21.35
N ASN A 628 26.56 -2.44 -20.25
CA ASN A 628 28.00 -2.62 -20.06
C ASN A 628 28.41 -4.09 -20.09
N LEU A 629 27.61 -4.96 -19.47
CA LEU A 629 27.93 -6.38 -19.36
C LEU A 629 27.74 -7.12 -20.70
N SER A 630 26.75 -6.73 -21.52
CA SER A 630 26.59 -7.28 -22.87
C SER A 630 27.71 -6.81 -23.80
N ALA A 631 28.12 -5.55 -23.69
CA ALA A 631 29.23 -5.00 -24.48
C ALA A 631 30.58 -5.62 -24.10
N LEU A 632 30.86 -5.77 -22.79
CA LEU A 632 32.08 -6.43 -22.30
C LEU A 632 32.11 -7.92 -22.64
N TYR A 633 30.96 -8.59 -22.63
CA TYR A 633 30.85 -10.00 -22.98
C TYR A 633 31.04 -10.23 -24.48
N ALA A 634 30.44 -9.41 -25.34
CA ALA A 634 30.73 -9.43 -26.78
C ALA A 634 32.22 -9.17 -27.05
N TYR A 635 32.84 -8.24 -26.30
CA TYR A 635 34.27 -8.02 -26.39
C TYR A 635 35.09 -9.24 -25.92
N SER A 636 34.74 -9.90 -24.82
CA SER A 636 35.47 -11.10 -24.38
C SER A 636 35.33 -12.26 -25.36
N LEU A 637 34.16 -12.45 -25.97
CA LEU A 637 33.95 -13.48 -27.01
C LEU A 637 34.85 -13.26 -28.23
N SER A 638 35.06 -11.99 -28.61
CA SER A 638 35.96 -11.64 -29.72
C SER A 638 37.44 -11.88 -29.42
N VAL A 639 37.81 -12.01 -28.13
CA VAL A 639 39.16 -12.31 -27.66
C VAL A 639 39.21 -13.77 -27.25
N LYS A 640 39.45 -14.68 -28.21
CA LYS A 640 39.57 -16.15 -28.05
C LYS A 640 39.87 -16.60 -26.61
N ASP A 641 38.84 -16.97 -25.87
CA ASP A 641 38.92 -17.75 -24.63
C ASP A 641 38.44 -19.17 -25.00
N ASP A 642 39.12 -20.21 -24.52
CA ASP A 642 38.98 -21.64 -24.92
C ASP A 642 37.63 -22.31 -24.54
N ASP A 643 36.56 -21.54 -24.36
CA ASP A 643 35.22 -22.06 -24.08
C ASP A 643 34.50 -22.34 -25.43
N ASP A 644 33.94 -23.55 -25.59
CA ASP A 644 33.18 -24.10 -26.76
C ASP A 644 31.86 -23.31 -27.05
N ASP A 645 31.93 -21.98 -27.15
CA ASP A 645 30.81 -21.04 -27.36
C ASP A 645 30.67 -20.67 -28.87
N ASP A 646 30.70 -21.66 -29.75
CA ASP A 646 30.66 -21.49 -31.22
C ASP A 646 29.28 -21.05 -31.76
N ASP A 647 28.23 -21.10 -30.94
CA ASP A 647 26.84 -20.76 -31.30
C ASP A 647 26.51 -19.27 -31.19
N GLU A 648 27.38 -18.44 -30.60
CA GLU A 648 27.21 -16.98 -30.48
C GLU A 648 28.15 -16.17 -31.43
N GLY A 649 28.65 -16.83 -32.48
CA GLY A 649 29.46 -16.22 -33.55
C GLY A 649 30.98 -16.23 -33.30
N GLY A 650 31.44 -16.76 -32.16
CA GLY A 650 32.87 -16.94 -31.84
C GLY A 650 33.70 -15.67 -32.04
N ILE A 651 34.67 -15.73 -32.97
CA ILE A 651 35.61 -14.64 -33.31
C ILE A 651 34.88 -13.40 -33.88
N SER A 652 33.66 -13.54 -34.38
CA SER A 652 32.77 -12.46 -34.83
C SER A 652 31.44 -12.51 -34.05
N PRO A 653 31.36 -11.91 -32.86
CA PRO A 653 30.20 -12.05 -31.98
C PRO A 653 28.93 -11.48 -32.61
N GLU A 654 27.91 -12.32 -32.77
CA GLU A 654 26.58 -11.88 -33.18
C GLU A 654 25.83 -11.32 -31.97
N ILE A 655 25.97 -10.00 -31.76
CA ILE A 655 25.40 -9.28 -30.61
C ILE A 655 23.90 -9.57 -30.44
N TRP A 656 23.17 -9.83 -31.52
CA TRP A 656 21.74 -10.15 -31.47
C TRP A 656 21.46 -11.47 -30.76
N GLU A 657 22.23 -12.52 -31.02
CA GLU A 657 22.05 -13.83 -30.39
C GLU A 657 22.44 -13.79 -28.92
N ILE A 658 23.55 -13.12 -28.59
CA ILE A 658 23.98 -12.85 -27.20
C ILE A 658 22.88 -12.12 -26.41
N VAL A 659 22.30 -11.07 -27.00
CA VAL A 659 21.24 -10.29 -26.37
C VAL A 659 19.96 -11.12 -26.25
N LEU A 660 19.62 -11.93 -27.25
CA LEU A 660 18.46 -12.81 -27.23
C LEU A 660 18.56 -13.86 -26.11
N HIS A 661 19.65 -14.61 -26.02
CA HIS A 661 19.88 -15.58 -24.96
C HIS A 661 19.77 -14.93 -23.58
N ARG A 662 20.36 -13.74 -23.42
CA ARG A 662 20.30 -13.01 -22.16
C ARG A 662 18.89 -12.52 -21.82
N VAL A 663 18.16 -11.95 -22.77
CA VAL A 663 16.78 -11.50 -22.55
C VAL A 663 15.91 -12.69 -22.16
N VAL A 664 15.99 -13.80 -22.90
CA VAL A 664 15.23 -15.01 -22.59
C VAL A 664 15.59 -15.55 -21.22
N ALA A 665 16.87 -15.69 -20.87
CA ALA A 665 17.31 -16.16 -19.56
C ALA A 665 16.81 -15.25 -18.42
N VAL A 666 16.94 -13.93 -18.56
CA VAL A 666 16.47 -12.96 -17.56
C VAL A 666 14.95 -13.02 -17.40
N MET A 667 14.21 -13.12 -18.50
CA MET A 667 12.75 -13.23 -18.52
C MET A 667 12.27 -14.52 -17.84
N VAL A 668 12.88 -15.66 -18.19
CA VAL A 668 12.61 -16.96 -17.56
C VAL A 668 12.92 -16.91 -16.06
N GLY A 669 14.04 -16.28 -15.65
CA GLY A 669 14.37 -16.06 -14.25
C GLY A 669 13.37 -15.17 -13.50
N CYS A 670 12.88 -14.10 -14.12
CA CYS A 670 11.86 -13.21 -13.54
C CYS A 670 10.51 -13.93 -13.38
N VAL A 671 10.07 -14.64 -14.43
CA VAL A 671 8.84 -15.45 -14.39
C VAL A 671 8.97 -16.54 -13.33
N TRP A 672 10.11 -17.22 -13.26
CA TRP A 672 10.38 -18.23 -12.24
C TRP A 672 10.31 -17.65 -10.82
N GLY A 673 10.90 -16.48 -10.58
CA GLY A 673 10.78 -15.75 -9.31
C GLY A 673 9.33 -15.44 -8.94
N ILE A 674 8.51 -15.01 -9.91
CA ILE A 674 7.08 -14.75 -9.70
C ILE A 674 6.31 -16.04 -9.41
N VAL A 675 6.64 -17.15 -10.08
CA VAL A 675 6.01 -18.46 -9.85
C VAL A 675 6.36 -19.00 -8.47
N VAL A 676 7.64 -19.05 -8.13
CA VAL A 676 8.12 -19.48 -6.80
C VAL A 676 7.50 -18.64 -5.70
N THR A 677 7.40 -17.32 -5.90
CA THR A 677 6.83 -16.42 -4.90
C THR A 677 5.34 -16.64 -4.65
N ARG A 678 4.59 -17.18 -5.62
CA ARG A 678 3.15 -17.49 -5.50
C ARG A 678 2.85 -18.92 -5.09
N VAL A 679 3.65 -19.88 -5.52
CA VAL A 679 3.42 -21.31 -5.25
C VAL A 679 3.97 -21.73 -3.89
N ILE A 680 5.21 -21.34 -3.57
CA ILE A 680 5.88 -21.75 -2.33
C ILE A 680 5.60 -20.69 -1.25
N TRP A 681 4.76 -21.02 -0.27
CA TRP A 681 4.34 -20.12 0.83
C TRP A 681 4.07 -18.66 0.37
N PRO A 682 2.89 -18.38 -0.23
CA PRO A 682 2.55 -17.03 -0.66
C PRO A 682 2.40 -16.10 0.55
N ILE A 683 3.34 -15.15 0.67
CA ILE A 683 3.32 -14.10 1.70
C ILE A 683 2.78 -12.82 1.06
N SER A 684 1.53 -12.47 1.37
CA SER A 684 0.90 -11.25 0.88
C SER A 684 1.20 -10.05 1.79
N ALA A 685 1.74 -8.99 1.20
CA ALA A 685 1.91 -7.69 1.81
C ALA A 685 0.56 -7.11 2.25
N ARG A 686 -0.51 -7.22 1.44
CA ARG A 686 -1.87 -6.75 1.80
C ARG A 686 -2.33 -7.35 3.13
N ARG A 687 -2.16 -8.66 3.31
CA ARG A 687 -2.49 -9.36 4.58
C ARG A 687 -1.59 -8.94 5.73
N LYS A 688 -0.29 -8.74 5.47
CA LYS A 688 0.68 -8.33 6.51
C LYS A 688 0.44 -6.91 7.00
N VAL A 689 0.18 -5.95 6.12
CA VAL A 689 -0.17 -4.57 6.50
C VAL A 689 -1.39 -4.59 7.42
N ARG A 690 -2.48 -5.23 6.98
CA ARG A 690 -3.73 -5.31 7.74
C ARG A 690 -3.55 -5.91 9.15
N LYS A 691 -2.90 -7.08 9.23
CA LYS A 691 -2.61 -7.74 10.51
C LYS A 691 -1.64 -6.91 11.35
N GLY A 692 -0.63 -6.32 10.74
CA GLY A 692 0.36 -5.49 11.39
C GLY A 692 -0.26 -4.25 12.02
N THR A 693 -1.07 -3.49 11.27
CA THR A 693 -1.82 -2.35 11.77
C THR A 693 -2.70 -2.73 12.96
N SER A 694 -3.45 -3.83 12.88
CA SER A 694 -4.28 -4.29 14.01
C SER A 694 -3.46 -4.61 15.26
N LEU A 695 -2.27 -5.20 15.07
CA LEU A 695 -1.43 -5.61 16.18
C LEU A 695 -0.68 -4.42 16.79
N LEU A 696 -0.31 -3.43 15.98
CA LEU A 696 0.22 -2.15 16.44
C LEU A 696 -0.79 -1.46 17.36
N TRP A 697 -2.05 -1.34 16.92
CA TRP A 697 -3.12 -0.75 17.73
C TRP A 697 -3.41 -1.53 19.01
N LEU A 698 -3.39 -2.86 18.99
CA LEU A 698 -3.53 -3.65 20.23
C LEU A 698 -2.39 -3.38 21.20
N LYS A 699 -1.14 -3.28 20.73
CA LYS A 699 -0.01 -2.92 21.58
C LYS A 699 -0.14 -1.51 22.14
N MET A 700 -0.51 -0.53 21.31
CA MET A 700 -0.75 0.85 21.75
C MET A 700 -1.88 0.89 22.79
N GLY A 701 -2.99 0.20 22.55
CA GLY A 701 -4.10 0.09 23.50
C GLY A 701 -3.69 -0.55 24.83
N LEU A 702 -2.80 -1.56 24.83
CA LEU A 702 -2.28 -2.16 26.05
C LEU A 702 -1.32 -1.22 26.81
N ILE A 703 -0.49 -0.46 26.10
CA ILE A 703 0.39 0.55 26.72
C ILE A 703 -0.48 1.65 27.35
N TRP A 704 -1.48 2.16 26.63
CA TRP A 704 -2.41 3.16 27.17
C TRP A 704 -3.19 2.66 28.39
N LYS A 705 -3.52 1.36 28.44
CA LYS A 705 -4.18 0.71 29.59
C LYS A 705 -3.33 0.70 30.86
N ARG A 706 -2.00 0.71 30.74
CA ARG A 706 -1.10 0.87 31.91
C ARG A 706 -1.40 2.20 32.61
N GLY A 707 -1.80 3.21 31.84
CA GLY A 707 -2.31 4.49 32.32
C GLY A 707 -1.17 5.47 32.66
N PRO A 708 -1.03 6.60 31.95
CA PRO A 708 0.06 7.55 32.21
C PRO A 708 -0.01 8.18 33.62
N LEU A 709 -1.22 8.52 34.09
CA LEU A 709 -1.43 9.06 35.43
C LEU A 709 -1.29 8.00 36.54
N ARG A 710 -1.51 6.72 36.20
CA ARG A 710 -1.40 5.61 37.14
C ARG A 710 0.05 5.38 37.57
N THR A 711 0.98 5.45 36.62
CA THR A 711 2.41 5.22 36.90
C THR A 711 2.93 6.24 37.91
N LEU A 712 2.52 7.50 37.81
CA LEU A 712 2.91 8.55 38.75
C LEU A 712 2.36 8.34 40.17
N LEU A 713 1.11 7.87 40.27
CA LEU A 713 0.51 7.53 41.56
C LEU A 713 1.21 6.34 42.24
N GLU A 714 1.55 5.29 41.48
CA GLU A 714 2.15 4.04 41.99
C GLU A 714 3.65 4.19 42.31
N THR A 715 4.40 4.99 41.55
CA THR A 715 5.85 5.23 41.77
C THR A 715 6.11 5.82 43.15
N ASN A 716 5.16 6.58 43.69
CA ASN A 716 5.23 7.20 45.01
C ASN A 716 4.86 6.25 46.18
N GLN A 717 4.29 5.07 45.93
CA GLN A 717 3.82 4.14 46.98
C GLN A 717 4.79 3.00 47.29
N SER A 718 5.73 2.69 46.40
CA SER A 718 6.60 1.51 46.51
C SER A 718 8.09 1.87 46.52
N ASP A 719 8.83 1.37 47.52
CA ASP A 719 10.29 1.47 47.63
C ASP A 719 11.01 0.87 46.39
N ALA A 720 11.44 1.76 45.49
CA ALA A 720 12.71 1.77 44.76
C ALA A 720 13.30 0.45 44.19
N ARG A 721 12.51 -0.45 43.57
CA ARG A 721 13.13 -1.58 42.82
C ARG A 721 12.81 -1.74 41.34
N HIS A 722 11.73 -1.15 40.81
CA HIS A 722 11.53 -1.04 39.36
C HIS A 722 10.68 0.20 39.01
N LEU A 723 11.28 1.24 38.43
CA LEU A 723 10.53 2.34 37.82
C LEU A 723 9.74 1.81 36.62
N TYR A 724 8.44 1.63 36.76
CA TYR A 724 7.56 1.33 35.64
C TYR A 724 7.23 2.64 34.90
N SER A 725 8.02 2.99 33.89
CA SER A 725 7.65 4.04 32.93
C SER A 725 6.36 3.64 32.20
N PHE A 726 5.49 4.62 31.93
CA PHE A 726 4.28 4.46 31.12
C PHE A 726 4.60 3.78 29.77
N MET A 727 5.65 4.27 29.11
CA MET A 727 6.27 3.68 27.94
C MET A 727 7.80 3.72 28.09
N THR A 728 8.48 2.61 27.81
CA THR A 728 9.95 2.60 27.76
C THR A 728 10.45 3.13 26.42
N GLU A 729 11.61 3.81 26.39
CA GLU A 729 12.22 4.30 25.14
C GLU A 729 12.37 3.19 24.09
N ARG A 730 12.67 1.97 24.56
CA ARG A 730 12.76 0.78 23.70
C ARG A 730 11.41 0.42 23.08
N GLU A 731 10.32 0.40 23.87
CA GLU A 731 8.98 0.13 23.35
C GLU A 731 8.56 1.19 22.32
N GLU A 732 8.86 2.47 22.57
CA GLU A 732 8.57 3.54 21.63
C GLU A 732 9.30 3.34 20.30
N LEU A 733 10.61 3.11 20.36
CA LEU A 733 11.45 2.90 19.20
C LEU A 733 11.00 1.65 18.41
N GLU A 734 10.58 0.60 19.10
CA GLU A 734 9.99 -0.59 18.49
C GLU A 734 8.67 -0.28 17.75
N LEU A 735 7.77 0.53 18.34
CA LEU A 735 6.51 0.94 17.71
C LEU A 735 6.75 1.82 16.47
N ARG A 736 7.65 2.82 16.56
CA ARG A 736 8.02 3.70 15.44
C ARG A 736 8.66 2.91 14.30
N ARG A 737 9.60 2.02 14.60
CA ARG A 737 10.21 1.13 13.58
C ARG A 737 9.17 0.23 12.93
N PHE A 738 8.24 -0.31 13.71
CA PHE A 738 7.18 -1.16 13.17
C PHE A 738 6.21 -0.38 12.28
N LEU A 739 5.83 0.85 12.65
CA LEU A 739 5.01 1.72 11.82
C LEU A 739 5.68 2.01 10.47
N ASN A 740 6.97 2.36 10.47
CA ASN A 740 7.76 2.55 9.24
C ASN A 740 7.79 1.27 8.39
N HIS A 741 7.90 0.11 9.02
CA HIS A 741 7.80 -1.17 8.30
C HIS A 741 6.42 -1.35 7.64
N LEU A 742 5.32 -1.01 8.33
CA LEU A 742 3.97 -1.06 7.75
C LEU A 742 3.83 -0.13 6.55
N GLU A 743 4.47 1.05 6.55
CA GLU A 743 4.49 1.94 5.38
C GLU A 743 5.21 1.31 4.18
N THR A 744 6.35 0.63 4.40
CA THR A 744 7.05 -0.10 3.33
C THR A 744 6.22 -1.26 2.78
N LEU A 745 5.52 -1.97 3.67
CA LEU A 745 4.60 -3.05 3.27
C LEU A 745 3.39 -2.51 2.52
N ARG A 746 2.87 -1.32 2.86
CA ARG A 746 1.78 -0.63 2.13
C ARG A 746 2.18 -0.34 0.69
N ALA A 747 3.37 0.24 0.50
CA ALA A 747 3.90 0.49 -0.85
C ALA A 747 4.05 -0.79 -1.66
N SER A 748 4.48 -1.88 -1.01
CA SER A 748 4.56 -3.21 -1.63
C SER A 748 3.17 -3.76 -1.97
N ALA A 749 2.18 -3.60 -1.07
CA ALA A 749 0.82 -4.08 -1.23
C ALA A 749 0.08 -3.44 -2.42
N ALA A 750 0.41 -2.19 -2.76
CA ALA A 750 -0.11 -1.51 -3.94
C ALA A 750 0.25 -2.21 -5.26
N ALA A 751 1.40 -2.89 -5.31
CA ALA A 751 1.88 -3.65 -6.47
C ALA A 751 1.44 -5.14 -6.47
N GLU A 752 0.70 -5.59 -5.47
CA GLU A 752 0.08 -6.92 -5.48
C GLU A 752 -1.18 -6.89 -6.35
N PHE A 753 -1.25 -7.77 -7.36
CA PHE A 753 -2.46 -7.96 -8.15
C PHE A 753 -3.35 -9.04 -7.53
N GLU A 754 -4.61 -8.71 -7.24
CA GLU A 754 -5.62 -9.68 -6.80
C GLU A 754 -6.90 -9.53 -7.63
N LEU A 755 -7.56 -10.65 -7.92
CA LEU A 755 -8.82 -10.69 -8.68
C LEU A 755 -9.99 -9.98 -7.99
N ARG A 756 -9.89 -9.71 -6.68
CA ARG A 756 -10.91 -8.99 -5.90
C ARG A 756 -10.92 -7.48 -6.16
N GLY A 757 -9.80 -6.91 -6.62
CA GLY A 757 -9.66 -5.48 -6.86
C GLY A 757 -8.31 -4.90 -6.43
N PRO A 758 -8.04 -3.63 -6.80
CA PRO A 758 -6.84 -2.91 -6.40
C PRO A 758 -6.80 -2.69 -4.88
N PHE A 759 -5.59 -2.57 -4.32
CA PHE A 759 -5.39 -2.27 -2.91
C PHE A 759 -5.78 -0.81 -2.63
N PRO A 760 -6.57 -0.51 -1.58
CA PRO A 760 -6.97 0.86 -1.24
C PRO A 760 -5.81 1.63 -0.58
N ASP A 761 -4.78 1.97 -1.38
CA ASP A 761 -3.53 2.56 -0.90
C ASP A 761 -3.72 3.91 -0.19
N LYS A 762 -4.68 4.73 -0.67
CA LYS A 762 -4.99 6.05 -0.11
C LYS A 762 -5.52 5.96 1.33
N SER A 763 -6.55 5.14 1.57
CA SER A 763 -7.11 4.96 2.92
C SER A 763 -6.08 4.37 3.88
N PHE A 764 -5.28 3.38 3.48
CA PHE A 764 -4.19 2.87 4.32
C PHE A 764 -3.11 3.93 4.60
N LYS A 765 -2.85 4.86 3.67
CA LYS A 765 -1.94 6.00 3.92
C LYS A 765 -2.47 6.89 5.03
N LEU A 766 -3.75 7.25 4.96
CA LEU A 766 -4.42 8.11 5.92
C LEU A 766 -4.47 7.45 7.30
N ILE A 767 -4.81 6.16 7.36
CA ILE A 767 -4.86 5.37 8.60
C ILE A 767 -3.47 5.29 9.27
N LEU A 768 -2.40 4.99 8.51
CA LEU A 768 -1.05 4.94 9.07
C LEU A 768 -0.56 6.34 9.48
N GLY A 769 -0.91 7.39 8.72
CA GLY A 769 -0.61 8.78 9.08
C GLY A 769 -1.27 9.21 10.39
N ALA A 770 -2.56 8.88 10.59
CA ALA A 770 -3.25 9.11 11.86
C ALA A 770 -2.64 8.28 13.00
N THR A 771 -2.24 7.04 12.73
CA THR A 771 -1.54 6.19 13.71
C THR A 771 -0.18 6.79 14.11
N SER A 772 0.53 7.45 13.20
CA SER A 772 1.75 8.21 13.52
C SER A 772 1.46 9.34 14.50
N ARG A 773 0.44 10.17 14.23
CA ARG A 773 0.05 11.29 15.11
C ARG A 773 -0.35 10.83 16.51
N ILE A 774 -1.05 9.70 16.60
CA ILE A 774 -1.38 9.07 17.88
C ILE A 774 -0.09 8.63 18.60
N LEU A 775 0.87 8.03 17.90
CA LEU A 775 2.14 7.62 18.52
C LEU A 775 2.97 8.83 19.00
N ASP A 776 2.95 9.93 18.25
CA ASP A 776 3.57 11.20 18.66
C ASP A 776 2.90 11.75 19.93
N SER A 777 1.57 11.61 20.06
CA SER A 777 0.82 11.98 21.26
C SER A 777 1.17 11.09 22.49
N PHE A 778 1.39 9.79 22.28
CA PHE A 778 1.88 8.89 23.34
C PHE A 778 3.27 9.30 23.82
N HIS A 779 4.13 9.68 22.88
CA HIS A 779 5.48 10.15 23.18
C HIS A 779 5.45 11.46 23.97
N ALA A 780 4.66 12.45 23.53
CA ALA A 780 4.47 13.71 24.25
C ALA A 780 4.04 13.47 25.71
N MET A 781 3.08 12.57 25.93
CA MET A 781 2.66 12.18 27.27
C MET A 781 3.80 11.55 28.09
N ASN A 782 4.62 10.69 27.46
CA ASN A 782 5.73 10.01 28.13
C ASN A 782 6.84 11.00 28.55
N VAL A 783 7.18 11.98 27.70
CA VAL A 783 8.18 13.01 28.00
C VAL A 783 7.78 13.82 29.23
N ILE A 784 6.51 14.23 29.31
CA ILE A 784 6.00 15.05 30.41
C ILE A 784 6.02 14.27 31.73
N ILE A 785 5.63 12.99 31.71
CA ILE A 785 5.70 12.12 32.90
C ILE A 785 7.15 11.91 33.37
N LEU A 786 8.09 11.78 32.44
CA LEU A 786 9.51 11.57 32.77
C LEU A 786 10.17 12.83 33.34
N LYS A 787 9.62 14.01 33.03
CA LYS A 787 10.09 15.29 33.58
C LYS A 787 9.79 15.38 35.08
N ASP A 788 8.56 15.02 35.48
CA ASP A 788 8.10 15.06 36.87
C ASP A 788 7.94 13.66 37.49
N LEU A 789 9.08 12.98 37.66
CA LEU A 789 9.16 11.61 38.21
C LEU A 789 8.61 11.46 39.64
N LYS A 790 8.54 12.56 40.40
CA LYS A 790 8.02 12.58 41.78
C LYS A 790 6.85 13.56 41.86
N ALA A 791 5.64 13.03 41.91
CA ALA A 791 4.46 13.88 42.04
C ALA A 791 4.50 14.69 43.35
N SER A 792 4.14 15.97 43.27
CA SER A 792 3.94 16.88 44.41
C SER A 792 2.84 16.37 45.35
N GLU A 793 2.83 16.82 46.61
CA GLU A 793 1.76 16.47 47.56
C GLU A 793 0.38 16.93 47.04
N GLY A 794 0.29 18.06 46.34
CA GLY A 794 -0.93 18.52 45.68
C GLY A 794 -1.37 17.60 44.54
N GLU A 795 -0.46 17.23 43.64
CA GLU A 795 -0.72 16.30 42.53
C GLU A 795 -1.21 14.94 43.03
N LYS A 796 -0.60 14.40 44.09
CA LYS A 796 -1.02 13.10 44.67
C LYS A 796 -2.47 13.12 45.10
N GLU A 797 -2.91 14.18 45.77
CA GLU A 797 -4.28 14.30 46.27
C GLU A 797 -5.28 14.51 45.13
N ILE A 798 -4.95 15.30 44.10
CA ILE A 798 -5.80 15.45 42.90
C ILE A 798 -5.92 14.12 42.16
N LEU A 799 -4.81 13.39 41.98
CA LEU A 799 -4.79 12.10 41.27
C LEU A 799 -5.58 11.02 42.01
N LYS A 800 -5.58 11.03 43.36
CA LYS A 800 -6.43 10.16 44.17
C LYS A 800 -7.90 10.54 44.03
N TYR A 801 -8.23 11.83 44.06
CA TYR A 801 -9.60 12.32 43.95
C TYR A 801 -10.23 12.00 42.59
N THR A 802 -9.48 12.18 41.50
CA THR A 802 -9.94 11.96 40.11
C THR A 802 -9.72 10.54 39.59
N LYS A 803 -9.29 9.61 40.46
CA LYS A 803 -8.87 8.23 40.11
C LYS A 803 -9.88 7.48 39.27
N LYS A 804 -11.16 7.61 39.58
CA LYS A 804 -12.22 6.89 38.88
C LYS A 804 -12.37 7.38 37.44
N GLU A 805 -12.35 8.68 37.25
CA GLU A 805 -12.61 9.34 35.98
C GLU A 805 -11.46 9.12 34.99
N TRP A 806 -10.21 9.32 35.41
CA TRP A 806 -9.07 9.09 34.50
C TRP A 806 -8.82 7.60 34.21
N THR A 807 -9.17 6.68 35.12
CA THR A 807 -9.11 5.22 34.82
C THR A 807 -10.18 4.80 33.82
N GLU A 808 -11.42 5.27 33.98
CA GLU A 808 -12.49 5.05 33.00
C GLU A 808 -12.11 5.60 31.61
N LEU A 809 -11.53 6.80 31.55
CA LEU A 809 -11.05 7.42 30.30
C LEU A 809 -9.95 6.59 29.62
N SER A 810 -8.92 6.18 30.37
CA SER A 810 -7.84 5.32 29.88
C SER A 810 -8.37 3.99 29.35
N TRP A 811 -9.29 3.33 30.07
CA TRP A 811 -9.85 2.05 29.66
C TRP A 811 -10.72 2.16 28.41
N ARG A 812 -11.49 3.24 28.25
CA ARG A 812 -12.29 3.50 27.04
C ARG A 812 -11.41 3.64 25.80
N ILE A 813 -10.33 4.43 25.88
CA ILE A 813 -9.37 4.58 24.78
C ILE A 813 -8.73 3.23 24.43
N SER A 814 -8.30 2.45 25.43
CA SER A 814 -7.76 1.09 25.23
C SER A 814 -8.76 0.14 24.55
N HIS A 815 -10.04 0.24 24.92
CA HIS A 815 -11.10 -0.56 24.33
C HIS A 815 -11.33 -0.18 22.86
N LEU A 816 -11.35 1.11 22.52
CA LEU A 816 -11.50 1.57 21.14
C LEU A 816 -10.38 1.06 20.23
N PHE A 817 -9.12 1.12 20.67
CA PHE A 817 -8.00 0.48 19.95
C PHE A 817 -8.27 -1.00 19.68
N SER A 818 -8.84 -1.72 20.64
CA SER A 818 -9.15 -3.14 20.51
C SER A 818 -10.30 -3.39 19.51
N VAL A 819 -11.32 -2.52 19.47
CA VAL A 819 -12.42 -2.56 18.51
C VAL A 819 -11.91 -2.31 17.09
N MET A 820 -11.16 -1.22 16.88
CA MET A 820 -10.58 -0.91 15.56
C MET A 820 -9.61 -1.98 15.08
N ALA A 821 -8.77 -2.51 15.98
CA ALA A 821 -7.89 -3.62 15.66
C ALA A 821 -8.65 -4.88 15.24
N SER A 822 -9.77 -5.18 15.90
CA SER A 822 -10.60 -6.34 15.59
C SER A 822 -11.26 -6.20 14.22
N SER A 823 -11.86 -5.04 13.93
CA SER A 823 -12.43 -4.73 12.60
C SER A 823 -11.36 -4.82 11.50
N MET A 824 -10.20 -4.17 11.68
CA MET A 824 -9.09 -4.22 10.73
C MET A 824 -8.60 -5.65 10.50
N LYS A 825 -8.40 -6.43 11.56
CA LYS A 825 -7.89 -7.82 11.47
C LYS A 825 -8.85 -8.73 10.71
N LEU A 826 -10.14 -8.65 11.03
CA LEU A 826 -11.21 -9.46 10.45
C LEU A 826 -11.63 -8.96 9.05
N ALA A 827 -11.32 -7.70 8.71
CA ALA A 827 -11.89 -6.99 7.57
C ALA A 827 -13.42 -7.02 7.63
N TYR A 828 -13.94 -6.58 8.76
CA TYR A 828 -15.36 -6.60 9.11
C TYR A 828 -15.85 -5.17 9.37
N PRO A 829 -17.06 -4.79 8.93
CA PRO A 829 -17.63 -3.47 9.18
C PRO A 829 -17.67 -3.13 10.68
N LEU A 830 -17.55 -1.84 10.99
CA LEU A 830 -17.71 -1.35 12.36
C LEU A 830 -19.20 -1.27 12.74
N ASN A 831 -19.47 -1.32 14.04
CA ASN A 831 -20.79 -0.96 14.56
C ASN A 831 -20.96 0.55 14.49
N ASP A 832 -22.17 0.99 14.14
CA ASP A 832 -22.56 2.40 14.00
C ASP A 832 -22.42 3.22 15.30
N VAL A 833 -22.48 2.54 16.46
CA VAL A 833 -22.35 3.18 17.78
C VAL A 833 -21.05 2.77 18.45
N LEU A 834 -20.04 3.65 18.36
CA LEU A 834 -18.80 3.55 19.13
C LEU A 834 -18.90 4.32 20.45
N PRO A 835 -18.25 3.86 21.54
CA PRO A 835 -18.23 4.58 22.80
C PRO A 835 -17.65 6.00 22.66
N ASN A 836 -18.40 7.02 23.06
CA ASN A 836 -17.91 8.40 23.05
C ASN A 836 -16.85 8.61 24.16
N ILE A 837 -15.67 9.11 23.77
CA ILE A 837 -14.57 9.48 24.66
C ILE A 837 -14.79 10.87 25.27
N GLU A 838 -15.32 11.82 24.49
CA GLU A 838 -15.46 13.24 24.86
C GLU A 838 -16.22 13.39 26.18
N HIS A 839 -17.41 12.79 26.30
CA HIS A 839 -18.18 12.82 27.54
C HIS A 839 -17.42 12.29 28.77
N THR A 840 -16.49 11.34 28.60
CA THR A 840 -15.70 10.81 29.72
C THR A 840 -14.56 11.77 30.10
N ARG A 841 -13.97 12.41 29.10
CA ARG A 841 -12.97 13.47 29.26
C ARG A 841 -13.59 14.70 29.94
N ASP A 842 -14.79 15.11 29.52
CA ASP A 842 -15.47 16.28 30.09
C ASP A 842 -15.86 16.02 31.55
N ARG A 843 -16.30 14.80 31.87
CA ARG A 843 -16.53 14.38 33.26
C ARG A 843 -15.25 14.42 34.10
N PHE A 844 -14.11 14.03 33.52
CA PHE A 844 -12.81 14.12 34.18
C PHE A 844 -12.43 15.59 34.46
N LEU A 845 -12.54 16.47 33.46
CA LEU A 845 -12.28 17.91 33.62
C LEU A 845 -13.22 18.56 34.65
N ALA A 846 -14.52 18.24 34.62
CA ALA A 846 -15.48 18.72 35.61
C ALA A 846 -15.11 18.30 37.05
N LYS A 847 -14.53 17.11 37.22
CA LYS A 847 -14.04 16.62 38.52
C LYS A 847 -12.74 17.27 38.98
N VAL A 848 -11.83 17.58 38.05
CA VAL A 848 -10.64 18.39 38.34
C VAL A 848 -11.05 19.78 38.84
N PHE A 849 -12.01 20.40 38.14
CA PHE A 849 -12.58 21.68 38.52
C PHE A 849 -13.28 21.63 39.89
N GLU A 850 -14.07 20.59 40.17
CA GLU A 850 -14.71 20.39 41.48
C GLU A 850 -13.66 20.32 42.60
N PHE A 851 -12.58 19.56 42.41
CA PHE A 851 -11.49 19.45 43.39
C PHE A 851 -10.88 20.82 43.70
N ARG A 852 -10.61 21.63 42.67
CA ARG A 852 -10.05 22.98 42.84
C ARG A 852 -10.95 23.90 43.67
N GLN A 853 -12.26 23.73 43.60
CA GLN A 853 -13.21 24.49 44.42
C GLN A 853 -13.29 24.02 45.87
N THR A 854 -12.97 22.74 46.14
CA THR A 854 -12.99 22.20 47.51
C THR A 854 -11.96 22.87 48.42
N GLY A 855 -12.24 22.89 49.74
CA GLY A 855 -11.32 23.45 50.73
C GLY A 855 -9.95 22.74 50.77
N LEU A 856 -9.89 21.46 50.38
CA LEU A 856 -8.64 20.70 50.29
C LEU A 856 -7.80 21.17 49.09
N GLY A 857 -8.42 21.34 47.92
CA GLY A 857 -7.75 21.78 46.70
C GLY A 857 -7.20 23.21 46.78
N LYS A 858 -7.85 24.10 47.53
CA LYS A 858 -7.37 25.49 47.74
C LYS A 858 -6.18 25.62 48.67
N VAL A 859 -5.94 24.64 49.53
CA VAL A 859 -4.90 24.70 50.58
C VAL A 859 -3.67 23.90 50.18
N ILE A 860 -3.84 22.78 49.49
CA ILE A 860 -2.76 21.81 49.23
C ILE A 860 -2.21 21.94 47.80
N ALA A 861 -3.06 22.20 46.80
CA ALA A 861 -2.66 22.18 45.39
C ALA A 861 -2.32 23.58 44.86
N LYS A 862 -1.16 23.71 44.21
CA LYS A 862 -0.71 24.88 43.44
C LYS A 862 -1.19 24.76 42.00
N ASP A 863 -1.13 25.88 41.26
CA ASP A 863 -1.52 25.90 39.84
C ASP A 863 -0.67 24.95 38.98
N ASP A 864 0.62 24.79 39.32
CA ASP A 864 1.52 23.84 38.65
C ASP A 864 1.06 22.38 38.82
N ASP A 865 0.41 22.03 39.94
CA ASP A 865 -0.03 20.65 40.23
C ASP A 865 -1.20 20.19 39.32
N TYR A 866 -1.85 21.11 38.59
CA TYR A 866 -2.94 20.79 37.66
C TYR A 866 -2.45 20.56 36.23
N GLU A 867 -1.22 20.99 35.91
CA GLU A 867 -0.68 21.02 34.55
C GLU A 867 -0.70 19.63 33.91
N LEU A 868 -0.20 18.62 34.62
CA LEU A 868 -0.16 17.24 34.13
C LEU A 868 -1.56 16.69 33.78
N LEU A 869 -2.59 17.02 34.57
CA LEU A 869 -3.96 16.57 34.34
C LEU A 869 -4.58 17.25 33.12
N TYR A 870 -4.25 18.52 32.90
CA TYR A 870 -4.60 19.29 31.71
C TYR A 870 -3.96 18.73 30.44
N VAL A 871 -2.66 18.45 30.50
CA VAL A 871 -1.96 17.74 29.42
C VAL A 871 -2.66 16.41 29.12
N TYR A 872 -2.99 15.63 30.15
CA TYR A 872 -3.66 14.36 29.96
C TYR A 872 -5.03 14.51 29.29
N ALA A 873 -5.84 15.49 29.69
CA ALA A 873 -7.13 15.79 29.07
C ALA A 873 -6.98 16.20 27.60
N LEU A 874 -6.00 17.06 27.30
CA LEU A 874 -5.74 17.54 25.95
C LEU A 874 -5.28 16.42 25.03
N VAL A 875 -4.27 15.66 25.46
CA VAL A 875 -3.71 14.53 24.72
C VAL A 875 -4.78 13.46 24.50
N SER A 876 -5.57 13.14 25.52
CA SER A 876 -6.67 12.17 25.37
C SER A 876 -7.78 12.64 24.42
N GLY A 877 -8.05 13.94 24.34
CA GLY A 877 -8.91 14.56 23.33
C GLY A 877 -8.36 14.41 21.91
N GLN A 878 -7.07 14.71 21.71
CA GLN A 878 -6.40 14.52 20.42
C GLN A 878 -6.41 13.05 19.97
N LEU A 879 -6.14 12.12 20.90
CA LEU A 879 -6.28 10.69 20.66
C LEU A 879 -7.69 10.34 20.20
N ALA A 880 -8.72 10.87 20.87
CA ALA A 880 -10.11 10.59 20.52
C ALA A 880 -10.44 11.01 19.08
N HIS A 881 -10.02 12.22 18.70
CA HIS A 881 -10.21 12.74 17.35
C HIS A 881 -9.54 11.85 16.30
N ASP A 882 -8.27 11.47 16.51
CA ASP A 882 -7.53 10.65 15.54
C ASP A 882 -8.04 9.20 15.47
N LEU A 883 -8.53 8.64 16.57
CA LEU A 883 -9.21 7.34 16.58
C LEU A 883 -10.56 7.42 15.85
N GLY A 884 -11.32 8.51 16.01
CA GLY A 884 -12.55 8.78 15.26
C GLY A 884 -12.29 8.86 13.75
N PHE A 885 -11.25 9.59 13.35
CA PHE A 885 -10.81 9.66 11.95
C PHE A 885 -10.44 8.28 11.38
N ILE A 886 -9.71 7.46 12.15
CA ILE A 886 -9.41 6.07 11.76
C ILE A 886 -10.70 5.26 11.62
N GLY A 887 -11.67 5.43 12.53
CA GLY A 887 -12.99 4.80 12.47
C GLY A 887 -13.70 5.10 11.14
N GLN A 888 -13.78 6.37 10.74
CA GLN A 888 -14.38 6.79 9.47
C GLN A 888 -13.67 6.18 8.25
N GLU A 889 -12.34 6.10 8.25
CA GLU A 889 -11.61 5.45 7.16
C GLU A 889 -11.84 3.93 7.12
N ILE A 890 -12.03 3.28 8.28
CA ILE A 890 -12.41 1.87 8.36
C ILE A 890 -13.83 1.65 7.82
N GLU A 891 -14.78 2.53 8.15
CA GLU A 891 -16.14 2.50 7.61
C GLU A 891 -16.15 2.65 6.08
N LYS A 892 -15.33 3.55 5.52
CA LYS A 892 -15.15 3.67 4.06
C LYS A 892 -14.60 2.39 3.43
N LEU A 893 -13.77 1.63 4.15
CA LEU A 893 -13.14 0.41 3.65
C LEU A 893 -14.05 -0.83 3.73
N TYR A 894 -14.81 -0.99 4.81
CA TYR A 894 -15.56 -2.21 5.12
C TYR A 894 -17.07 -2.03 5.24
N GLY A 895 -17.55 -0.79 5.24
CA GLY A 895 -18.96 -0.43 5.46
C GLY A 895 -19.32 -0.32 6.94
N VAL A 896 -20.59 0.01 7.19
CA VAL A 896 -21.24 -0.02 8.51
C VAL A 896 -22.03 -1.31 8.62
N LEU A 897 -22.00 -1.94 9.79
CA LEU A 897 -22.70 -3.20 9.99
C LEU A 897 -24.21 -2.98 9.89
N SER A 898 -24.84 -3.56 8.86
CA SER A 898 -26.29 -3.51 8.65
C SER A 898 -26.96 -4.84 9.00
N GLU A 899 -28.24 -4.82 9.40
CA GLU A 899 -29.05 -6.04 9.59
C GLU A 899 -29.11 -6.91 8.32
N GLU A 900 -28.96 -6.30 7.13
CA GLU A 900 -29.00 -7.03 5.87
C GLU A 900 -27.77 -7.94 5.66
N ASP A 901 -26.61 -7.56 6.19
CA ASP A 901 -25.37 -8.34 6.11
C ASP A 901 -25.42 -9.63 6.95
N LEU A 902 -26.37 -9.70 7.90
CA LEU A 902 -26.62 -10.85 8.77
C LEU A 902 -27.70 -11.80 8.22
N LYS A 903 -28.24 -11.58 7.01
CA LYS A 903 -29.29 -12.44 6.43
C LYS A 903 -28.85 -13.90 6.29
N VAL A 904 -29.74 -14.80 6.71
CA VAL A 904 -29.51 -16.25 6.82
C VAL A 904 -29.31 -16.91 5.44
N ASN A 905 -28.37 -17.86 5.36
CA ASN A 905 -28.00 -18.52 4.10
C ASN A 905 -29.01 -19.61 3.68
N LEU A 906 -29.93 -19.27 2.75
CA LEU A 906 -30.95 -20.19 2.22
C LEU A 906 -30.53 -21.00 0.96
N ARG A 907 -29.24 -21.06 0.62
CA ARG A 907 -28.77 -21.74 -0.61
C ARG A 907 -29.08 -23.23 -0.61
N THR A 908 -28.99 -23.88 0.56
CA THR A 908 -29.26 -25.31 0.73
C THR A 908 -30.73 -25.62 0.47
N GLN A 909 -31.62 -24.85 1.09
CA GLN A 909 -33.07 -24.90 0.98
C GLN A 909 -33.49 -24.72 -0.48
N LYS A 910 -32.94 -23.72 -1.17
CA LYS A 910 -33.22 -23.47 -2.59
C LYS A 910 -32.80 -24.63 -3.50
N ARG A 911 -31.71 -25.33 -3.18
CA ARG A 911 -31.26 -26.54 -3.90
C ARG A 911 -32.19 -27.73 -3.62
N LEU A 912 -32.56 -27.93 -2.35
CA LEU A 912 -33.47 -29.01 -1.96
C LEU A 912 -34.85 -28.82 -2.58
N ALA A 913 -35.40 -27.61 -2.52
CA ALA A 913 -36.67 -27.25 -3.13
C ALA A 913 -36.69 -27.50 -4.64
N ALA A 914 -35.63 -27.12 -5.36
CA ALA A 914 -35.48 -27.39 -6.79
C ALA A 914 -35.55 -28.89 -7.12
N SER A 915 -34.87 -29.72 -6.29
CA SER A 915 -34.88 -31.17 -6.42
C SER A 915 -36.24 -31.80 -6.07
N VAL A 916 -36.95 -31.27 -5.07
CA VAL A 916 -38.26 -31.78 -4.63
C VAL A 916 -39.36 -31.44 -5.63
N VAL A 917 -39.34 -30.22 -6.18
CA VAL A 917 -40.34 -29.71 -7.13
C VAL A 917 -40.06 -30.16 -8.58
N GLY A 918 -38.85 -30.66 -8.87
CA GLY A 918 -38.46 -31.11 -10.20
C GLY A 918 -38.25 -29.97 -11.21
N CYS A 919 -37.69 -28.84 -10.76
CA CYS A 919 -37.40 -27.69 -11.62
C CYS A 919 -36.04 -27.06 -11.29
N GLY A 920 -35.49 -26.22 -12.18
CA GLY A 920 -34.23 -25.53 -11.90
C GLY A 920 -34.35 -24.49 -10.77
N LYS A 921 -33.24 -24.23 -10.05
CA LYS A 921 -33.18 -23.26 -8.92
C LYS A 921 -33.74 -21.86 -9.24
N ARG A 922 -33.71 -21.44 -10.51
CA ARG A 922 -34.27 -20.16 -10.98
C ARG A 922 -35.80 -20.09 -10.92
N LYS A 923 -36.48 -21.25 -10.85
CA LYS A 923 -37.94 -21.35 -10.78
C LYS A 923 -38.46 -21.54 -9.36
N ILE A 924 -37.59 -21.61 -8.36
CA ILE A 924 -37.99 -21.67 -6.95
C ILE A 924 -38.09 -20.24 -6.40
N TRP A 925 -39.27 -19.91 -5.90
CA TRP A 925 -39.53 -18.76 -5.05
C TRP A 925 -39.54 -19.22 -3.59
N LEU A 926 -38.96 -18.41 -2.70
CA LEU A 926 -38.93 -18.61 -1.26
C LEU A 926 -39.56 -17.34 -0.67
N ASP A 927 -40.46 -17.49 0.30
CA ASP A 927 -41.10 -16.36 0.94
C ASP A 927 -40.06 -15.50 1.71
N PRO A 928 -39.94 -14.18 1.41
CA PRO A 928 -39.02 -13.30 2.11
C PRO A 928 -39.46 -12.96 3.54
N ASN A 929 -40.74 -13.16 3.89
CA ASN A 929 -41.26 -12.85 5.23
C ASN A 929 -41.03 -14.01 6.20
N GLU A 930 -40.96 -15.25 5.71
CA GLU A 930 -40.78 -16.47 6.51
C GLU A 930 -39.39 -17.10 6.38
N VAL A 931 -38.36 -16.24 6.32
CA VAL A 931 -36.96 -16.66 6.13
C VAL A 931 -36.46 -17.55 7.27
N SER A 932 -36.92 -17.32 8.51
CA SER A 932 -36.48 -18.10 9.68
C SER A 932 -37.00 -19.54 9.63
N GLU A 933 -38.27 -19.72 9.27
CA GLU A 933 -38.90 -21.05 9.17
C GLU A 933 -38.30 -21.85 8.00
N ILE A 934 -38.11 -21.18 6.86
CA ILE A 934 -37.44 -21.78 5.71
C ILE A 934 -36.00 -22.18 6.06
N ALA A 935 -35.26 -21.34 6.79
CA ALA A 935 -33.87 -21.62 7.20
C ALA A 935 -33.77 -22.88 8.07
N ASN A 936 -34.72 -23.08 8.98
CA ASN A 936 -34.76 -24.26 9.86
C ASN A 936 -35.05 -25.57 9.11
N ALA A 937 -35.57 -25.50 7.87
CA ALA A 937 -35.84 -26.67 7.05
C ALA A 937 -34.58 -27.28 6.41
N ASN A 938 -33.93 -28.20 7.14
CA ASN A 938 -32.68 -28.85 6.73
C ASN A 938 -32.87 -30.15 5.91
N SER A 939 -34.09 -30.67 5.75
CA SER A 939 -34.39 -31.96 5.09
C SER A 939 -35.30 -31.80 3.87
N ARG A 940 -35.24 -32.75 2.91
CA ARG A 940 -36.19 -32.78 1.78
C ARG A 940 -37.64 -32.97 2.24
N GLN A 941 -37.85 -33.64 3.37
CA GLN A 941 -39.18 -33.88 3.92
C GLN A 941 -39.82 -32.58 4.43
N THR A 942 -39.06 -31.77 5.18
CA THR A 942 -39.54 -30.47 5.67
C THR A 942 -39.73 -29.48 4.53
N ILE A 943 -38.83 -29.48 3.54
CA ILE A 943 -39.00 -28.69 2.31
C ILE A 943 -40.27 -29.07 1.53
N ARG A 944 -40.66 -30.35 1.49
CA ARG A 944 -41.91 -30.78 0.84
C ARG A 944 -43.14 -30.22 1.57
N LYS A 945 -43.09 -30.13 2.90
CA LYS A 945 -44.12 -29.49 3.72
C LYS A 945 -44.23 -27.99 3.39
N LEU A 946 -43.10 -27.27 3.38
CA LEU A 946 -43.07 -25.86 3.00
C LEU A 946 -43.54 -25.56 1.56
N VAL A 947 -43.36 -26.51 0.63
CA VAL A 947 -43.91 -26.40 -0.73
C VAL A 947 -45.44 -26.57 -0.74
N GLN A 948 -45.96 -27.46 0.10
CA GLN A 948 -47.39 -27.68 0.27
C GLN A 948 -48.07 -26.50 0.98
N ASP A 949 -47.39 -25.91 1.97
CA ASP A 949 -47.84 -24.76 2.74
C ASP A 949 -47.75 -23.43 1.96
N GLY A 950 -47.14 -23.44 0.77
CA GLY A 950 -47.04 -22.27 -0.11
C GLY A 950 -45.88 -21.31 0.20
N LEU A 951 -45.09 -21.58 1.23
CA LEU A 951 -43.87 -20.83 1.57
C LEU A 951 -42.77 -21.00 0.51
N ILE A 952 -42.84 -22.08 -0.28
CA ILE A 952 -41.96 -22.34 -1.42
C ILE A 952 -42.79 -22.61 -2.68
N ILE A 953 -42.69 -21.75 -3.69
CA ILE A 953 -43.53 -21.81 -4.89
C ILE A 953 -42.70 -22.04 -6.17
N ARG A 954 -43.24 -22.84 -7.10
CA ARG A 954 -42.73 -22.97 -8.47
C ARG A 954 -43.20 -21.80 -9.33
N LYS A 955 -42.30 -20.90 -9.69
CA LYS A 955 -42.57 -19.81 -10.65
C LYS A 955 -42.96 -20.39 -12.03
N PRO A 956 -43.94 -19.81 -12.73
CA PRO A 956 -44.31 -20.23 -14.08
C PRO A 956 -43.16 -20.04 -15.08
N VAL A 957 -43.20 -20.78 -16.18
CA VAL A 957 -42.22 -20.64 -17.27
C VAL A 957 -42.46 -19.30 -17.98
N THR A 958 -41.38 -18.58 -18.30
CA THR A 958 -41.45 -17.35 -19.08
C THR A 958 -41.95 -17.70 -20.48
N MET A 959 -43.09 -17.15 -20.89
CA MET A 959 -43.78 -17.53 -22.13
C MET A 959 -42.99 -17.09 -23.36
N HIS A 960 -42.70 -18.03 -24.29
CA HIS A 960 -42.13 -17.70 -25.60
C HIS A 960 -43.21 -17.80 -26.70
N SER A 961 -43.76 -16.66 -27.12
CA SER A 961 -44.83 -16.62 -28.13
C SER A 961 -44.36 -17.11 -29.50
N ARG A 962 -45.16 -18.01 -30.12
CA ARG A 962 -44.97 -18.47 -31.50
C ARG A 962 -45.82 -17.71 -32.52
N ALA A 963 -46.61 -16.72 -32.09
CA ALA A 963 -47.56 -16.01 -32.95
C ALA A 963 -46.87 -15.37 -34.17
N ARG A 964 -45.78 -14.63 -33.95
CA ARG A 964 -44.99 -13.99 -35.03
C ARG A 964 -44.40 -15.01 -36.00
N ALA A 965 -43.88 -16.13 -35.48
CA ALA A 965 -43.31 -17.19 -36.32
C ALA A 965 -44.37 -17.85 -37.21
N ARG A 966 -45.58 -18.10 -36.66
CA ARG A 966 -46.71 -18.64 -37.43
C ARG A 966 -47.18 -17.65 -38.50
N ALA A 967 -47.33 -16.36 -38.13
CA ALA A 967 -47.72 -15.31 -39.06
C ALA A 967 -46.73 -15.16 -40.23
N LEU A 968 -45.42 -15.14 -39.95
CA LEU A 968 -44.39 -15.09 -40.98
C LEU A 968 -44.40 -16.33 -41.89
N THR A 969 -44.62 -17.52 -41.32
CA THR A 969 -44.70 -18.77 -42.08
C THR A 969 -45.91 -18.77 -43.01
N ALA A 970 -47.06 -18.28 -42.54
CA ALA A 970 -48.26 -18.10 -43.37
C ALA A 970 -48.01 -17.10 -44.51
N ALA A 971 -47.41 -15.94 -44.22
CA ALA A 971 -47.05 -14.94 -45.23
C ALA A 971 -46.07 -15.49 -46.28
N ARG A 972 -45.06 -16.27 -45.87
CA ARG A 972 -44.10 -16.94 -46.76
C ARG A 972 -44.76 -17.98 -47.67
N ARG A 973 -45.80 -18.67 -47.19
CA ARG A 973 -46.56 -19.66 -47.96
C ARG A 973 -47.32 -19.01 -49.12
N ILE A 974 -47.86 -17.81 -48.91
CA ILE A 974 -48.58 -17.01 -49.92
C ILE A 974 -47.61 -16.33 -50.91
N GLY A 975 -46.29 -16.42 -50.67
CA GLY A 975 -45.26 -15.91 -51.59
C GLY A 975 -44.59 -14.61 -51.16
N ARG A 976 -45.02 -14.00 -50.04
CA ARG A 976 -44.38 -12.80 -49.48
C ARG A 976 -43.02 -13.13 -48.87
N HIS A 977 -42.12 -12.13 -48.79
CA HIS A 977 -40.76 -12.27 -48.25
C HIS A 977 -39.86 -13.32 -48.95
N ARG A 978 -40.06 -13.53 -50.26
CA ARG A 978 -39.25 -14.46 -51.09
C ARG A 978 -38.44 -13.78 -52.21
N GLY A 979 -38.37 -12.44 -52.23
CA GLY A 979 -37.59 -11.65 -53.20
C GLY A 979 -36.06 -11.78 -53.02
N PHE A 980 -35.28 -11.29 -53.98
CA PHE A 980 -33.81 -11.45 -54.02
C PHE A 980 -33.11 -10.99 -52.73
N GLY A 981 -33.47 -9.81 -52.20
CA GLY A 981 -32.90 -9.30 -50.94
C GLY A 981 -33.20 -10.14 -49.68
N LYS A 982 -34.11 -11.13 -49.75
CA LYS A 982 -34.37 -12.08 -48.64
C LYS A 982 -33.75 -13.47 -48.88
N ARG A 983 -33.06 -13.68 -50.00
CA ARG A 983 -32.38 -14.94 -50.34
C ARG A 983 -30.90 -14.80 -49.99
N LYS A 984 -30.41 -15.60 -49.03
CA LYS A 984 -28.99 -15.60 -48.62
C LYS A 984 -28.18 -16.78 -49.18
N GLY A 985 -28.82 -17.94 -49.38
CA GLY A 985 -28.18 -19.10 -50.02
C GLY A 985 -28.36 -19.09 -51.54
N THR A 986 -27.44 -19.77 -52.25
CA THR A 986 -27.53 -19.98 -53.71
C THR A 986 -28.83 -20.68 -54.10
N ALA A 987 -29.21 -20.58 -55.37
CA ALA A 987 -30.44 -21.22 -55.87
C ALA A 987 -30.43 -22.73 -55.61
N ASP A 988 -29.28 -23.38 -55.81
CA ASP A 988 -29.10 -24.82 -55.65
C ASP A 988 -29.15 -25.24 -54.16
N ALA A 989 -28.58 -24.45 -53.24
CA ALA A 989 -28.69 -24.74 -51.81
C ALA A 989 -30.14 -24.63 -51.28
N ARG A 990 -30.95 -23.76 -51.88
CA ARG A 990 -32.36 -23.54 -51.46
C ARG A 990 -33.32 -24.58 -52.03
N MET A 991 -33.12 -24.94 -53.30
CA MET A 991 -33.88 -25.98 -54.02
C MET A 991 -32.94 -26.67 -55.00
N PRO A 992 -32.29 -27.77 -54.58
CA PRO A 992 -31.30 -28.45 -55.41
C PRO A 992 -31.86 -28.88 -56.76
N SER A 993 -31.12 -28.57 -57.81
CA SER A 993 -31.41 -28.92 -59.19
C SER A 993 -31.61 -30.44 -59.36
N GLN A 994 -30.83 -31.25 -58.64
CA GLN A 994 -30.97 -32.71 -58.59
C GLN A 994 -32.35 -33.15 -58.07
N ILE A 995 -32.86 -32.52 -57.00
CA ILE A 995 -34.19 -32.84 -56.44
C ILE A 995 -35.29 -32.46 -57.44
N LEU A 996 -35.16 -31.32 -58.13
CA LEU A 996 -36.11 -30.91 -59.16
C LEU A 996 -36.12 -31.87 -60.35
N TRP A 997 -34.94 -32.30 -60.83
CA TRP A 997 -34.81 -33.30 -61.90
C TRP A 997 -35.42 -34.64 -61.50
N MET A 998 -35.11 -35.14 -60.29
CA MET A 998 -35.70 -36.39 -59.77
C MET A 998 -37.23 -36.30 -59.66
N ARG A 999 -37.77 -35.20 -59.10
CA ARG A 999 -39.22 -34.99 -58.99
C ARG A 999 -39.87 -34.98 -60.37
N ARG A 1000 -39.30 -34.26 -61.34
CA ARG A 1000 -39.79 -34.22 -62.72
C ARG A 1000 -39.80 -35.61 -63.35
N LEU A 1001 -38.67 -36.31 -63.32
CA LEU A 1001 -38.52 -37.64 -63.92
C LEU A 1001 -39.49 -38.66 -63.31
N ARG A 1002 -39.64 -38.66 -61.97
CA ARG A 1002 -40.61 -39.53 -61.27
C ARG A 1002 -42.05 -39.21 -61.62
N VAL A 1003 -42.41 -37.95 -61.87
CA VAL A 1003 -43.76 -37.57 -62.31
C VAL A 1003 -44.03 -38.04 -63.73
N LEU A 1004 -43.09 -37.85 -64.65
CA LEU A 1004 -43.21 -38.28 -66.06
C LEU A 1004 -43.31 -39.81 -66.17
N ARG A 1005 -42.42 -40.55 -65.50
CA ARG A 1005 -42.42 -42.02 -65.52
C ARG A 1005 -43.69 -42.61 -64.91
N ARG A 1006 -44.18 -42.08 -63.78
CA ARG A 1006 -45.44 -42.53 -63.19
C ARG A 1006 -46.62 -42.32 -64.15
N LEU A 1007 -46.63 -41.23 -64.91
CA LEU A 1007 -47.66 -41.00 -65.92
C LEU A 1007 -47.58 -42.03 -67.06
N LEU A 1008 -46.39 -42.29 -67.59
CA LEU A 1008 -46.17 -43.28 -68.65
C LEU A 1008 -46.60 -44.67 -68.21
N VAL A 1009 -46.23 -45.09 -67.00
CA VAL A 1009 -46.65 -46.38 -66.42
C VAL A 1009 -48.17 -46.45 -66.32
N LYS A 1010 -48.82 -45.38 -65.82
CA LYS A 1010 -50.28 -45.31 -65.75
C LYS A 1010 -50.94 -45.40 -67.14
N TYR A 1011 -50.40 -44.72 -68.15
CA TYR A 1011 -50.97 -44.71 -69.50
C TYR A 1011 -50.80 -46.05 -70.22
N ARG A 1012 -49.67 -46.75 -69.99
CA ARG A 1012 -49.45 -48.11 -70.50
C ARG A 1012 -50.41 -49.10 -69.84
N ALA A 1013 -50.55 -49.06 -68.51
CA ALA A 1013 -51.45 -49.93 -67.78
C ALA A 1013 -52.92 -49.74 -68.19
N ALA A 1014 -53.32 -48.50 -68.51
CA ALA A 1014 -54.65 -48.18 -69.03
C ALA A 1014 -54.84 -48.45 -70.53
N GLY A 1015 -53.84 -49.04 -71.23
CA GLY A 1015 -53.89 -49.32 -72.67
C GLY A 1015 -53.90 -48.07 -73.57
N LYS A 1016 -53.66 -46.87 -73.02
CA LYS A 1016 -53.65 -45.62 -73.82
C LYS A 1016 -52.45 -45.54 -74.75
N ILE A 1017 -51.33 -46.16 -74.39
CA ILE A 1017 -50.10 -46.29 -75.19
C ILE A 1017 -49.67 -47.75 -75.21
N ASP A 1018 -49.04 -48.20 -76.29
CA ASP A 1018 -48.50 -49.55 -76.39
C ASP A 1018 -47.14 -49.67 -75.67
N LYS A 1019 -46.65 -50.91 -75.53
CA LYS A 1019 -45.37 -51.18 -74.85
C LYS A 1019 -44.16 -50.56 -75.58
N HIS A 1020 -44.25 -50.42 -76.91
CA HIS A 1020 -43.18 -49.89 -77.75
C HIS A 1020 -43.05 -48.37 -77.60
N LEU A 1021 -44.15 -47.63 -77.75
CA LEU A 1021 -44.22 -46.19 -77.53
C LEU A 1021 -43.92 -45.84 -76.06
N TYR A 1022 -44.32 -46.68 -75.10
CA TYR A 1022 -43.91 -46.54 -73.71
C TYR A 1022 -42.38 -46.58 -73.55
N HIS A 1023 -41.70 -47.55 -74.17
CA HIS A 1023 -40.25 -47.70 -74.04
C HIS A 1023 -39.49 -46.51 -74.64
N GLU A 1024 -39.92 -46.06 -75.82
CA GLU A 1024 -39.39 -44.86 -76.48
C GLU A 1024 -39.55 -43.61 -75.59
N LEU A 1025 -40.77 -43.33 -75.14
CA LEU A 1025 -41.07 -42.17 -74.30
C LEU A 1025 -40.39 -42.23 -72.93
N TYR A 1026 -40.11 -43.44 -72.43
CA TYR A 1026 -39.38 -43.63 -71.18
C TYR A 1026 -37.94 -43.16 -71.30
N HIS A 1027 -37.26 -43.47 -72.40
CA HIS A 1027 -35.90 -43.01 -72.68
C HIS A 1027 -35.86 -41.51 -73.00
N LEU A 1028 -36.80 -41.00 -73.80
CA LEU A 1028 -36.92 -39.55 -74.05
C LEU A 1028 -37.18 -38.76 -72.77
N SER A 1029 -37.96 -39.32 -71.84
CA SER A 1029 -38.15 -38.72 -70.50
C SER A 1029 -36.85 -38.69 -69.69
N LYS A 1030 -35.99 -39.71 -69.80
CA LYS A 1030 -34.64 -39.72 -69.19
C LYS A 1030 -33.72 -38.69 -69.85
N GLY A 1031 -33.83 -38.51 -71.16
CA GLY A 1031 -33.10 -37.52 -71.97
C GLY A 1031 -33.54 -36.06 -71.78
N ASN A 1032 -34.49 -35.79 -70.87
CA ASN A 1032 -34.96 -34.44 -70.54
C ASN A 1032 -35.65 -33.68 -71.71
N THR A 1033 -36.17 -34.41 -72.70
CA THR A 1033 -36.97 -33.86 -73.81
C THR A 1033 -38.24 -33.19 -73.29
N PHE A 1034 -38.85 -33.73 -72.23
CA PHE A 1034 -40.06 -33.21 -71.63
C PHE A 1034 -39.77 -32.41 -70.34
N LYS A 1035 -39.97 -31.08 -70.37
CA LYS A 1035 -39.71 -30.20 -69.21
C LYS A 1035 -40.79 -30.28 -68.13
N HIS A 1036 -42.01 -30.68 -68.48
CA HIS A 1036 -43.12 -30.85 -67.54
C HIS A 1036 -44.13 -31.87 -68.06
N LYS A 1037 -45.02 -32.31 -67.15
CA LYS A 1037 -46.03 -33.35 -67.43
C LYS A 1037 -46.88 -33.05 -68.68
N ARG A 1038 -47.26 -31.78 -68.87
CA ARG A 1038 -48.10 -31.35 -70.01
C ARG A 1038 -47.45 -31.61 -71.38
N ALA A 1039 -46.17 -31.27 -71.54
CA ALA A 1039 -45.45 -31.47 -72.80
C ALA A 1039 -45.38 -32.96 -73.21
N LEU A 1040 -45.19 -33.84 -72.23
CA LEU A 1040 -45.23 -35.29 -72.47
C LEU A 1040 -46.61 -35.76 -72.95
N VAL A 1041 -47.69 -35.24 -72.35
CA VAL A 1041 -49.05 -35.60 -72.75
C VAL A 1041 -49.36 -35.12 -74.16
N GLU A 1042 -48.98 -33.89 -74.50
CA GLU A 1042 -49.14 -33.32 -75.85
C GLU A 1042 -48.37 -34.16 -76.89
N HIS A 1043 -47.14 -34.57 -76.58
CA HIS A 1043 -46.36 -35.47 -77.45
C HIS A 1043 -47.01 -36.84 -77.63
N ILE A 1044 -47.55 -37.45 -76.57
CA ILE A 1044 -48.27 -38.72 -76.66
C ILE A 1044 -49.49 -38.59 -77.59
N HIS A 1045 -50.25 -37.50 -77.45
CA HIS A 1045 -51.42 -37.29 -78.31
C HIS A 1045 -51.02 -37.15 -79.78
N LYS A 1046 -49.95 -36.39 -80.06
CA LYS A 1046 -49.42 -36.23 -81.43
C LYS A 1046 -48.95 -37.57 -82.02
N ALA A 1047 -48.11 -38.31 -81.29
CA ALA A 1047 -47.59 -39.61 -81.74
C ALA A 1047 -48.70 -40.65 -81.97
N LYS A 1048 -49.74 -40.65 -81.14
CA LYS A 1048 -50.90 -41.52 -81.35
C LYS A 1048 -51.68 -41.16 -82.62
N ALA A 1049 -51.86 -39.87 -82.89
CA ALA A 1049 -52.56 -39.43 -84.10
C ALA A 1049 -51.79 -39.81 -85.37
N GLU A 1050 -50.46 -39.74 -85.35
CA GLU A 1050 -49.60 -40.20 -86.45
C GLU A 1050 -49.72 -41.70 -86.68
N LYS A 1051 -49.57 -42.53 -85.64
CA LYS A 1051 -49.69 -43.99 -85.75
C LYS A 1051 -51.07 -44.46 -86.19
N ALA A 1052 -52.13 -43.76 -85.78
CA ALA A 1052 -53.48 -44.04 -86.24
C ALA A 1052 -53.65 -43.77 -87.74
N ARG A 1053 -53.08 -42.66 -88.25
CA ARG A 1053 -53.09 -42.35 -89.69
C ARG A 1053 -52.35 -43.40 -90.51
N GLU A 1054 -51.18 -43.84 -90.06
CA GLU A 1054 -50.41 -44.90 -90.73
C GLU A 1054 -51.18 -46.23 -90.81
N ARG A 1055 -51.89 -46.61 -89.73
CA ARG A 1055 -52.69 -47.84 -89.71
C ARG A 1055 -53.83 -47.80 -90.72
N VAL A 1056 -54.57 -46.69 -90.79
CA VAL A 1056 -55.68 -46.52 -91.74
C VAL A 1056 -55.18 -46.63 -93.18
N ILE A 1057 -54.05 -45.98 -93.50
CA ILE A 1057 -53.42 -46.07 -94.83
C ILE A 1057 -53.04 -47.52 -95.16
N LYS A 1058 -52.50 -48.27 -94.19
CA LYS A 1058 -52.13 -49.67 -94.39
C LYS A 1058 -53.33 -50.57 -94.61
N GLU A 1059 -54.39 -50.42 -93.81
CA GLU A 1059 -55.65 -51.17 -93.95
C GLU A 1059 -56.29 -50.92 -95.32
N GLU A 1060 -56.25 -49.68 -95.83
CA GLU A 1060 -56.73 -49.35 -97.17
C GLU A 1060 -55.91 -50.07 -98.27
N MET A 1061 -54.58 -50.11 -98.12
CA MET A 1061 -53.69 -50.81 -99.06
C MET A 1061 -53.87 -52.33 -99.03
N ASP A 1062 -54.05 -52.92 -97.86
CA ASP A 1062 -54.29 -54.35 -97.71
C ASP A 1062 -55.68 -54.76 -98.24
N ALA A 1063 -56.71 -53.92 -98.05
CA ALA A 1063 -58.03 -54.12 -98.67
C ALA A 1063 -57.95 -54.09 -100.20
N LYS A 1064 -57.16 -53.18 -100.79
CA LYS A 1064 -56.89 -53.16 -102.24
C LYS A 1064 -56.20 -54.45 -102.71
N ARG A 1065 -55.22 -54.97 -101.95
CA ARG A 1065 -54.54 -56.24 -102.25
C ARG A 1065 -55.51 -57.44 -102.18
N ALA A 1066 -56.33 -57.53 -101.14
CA ALA A 1066 -57.31 -58.60 -100.96
C ALA A 1066 -58.38 -58.59 -102.08
N LYS A 1067 -58.90 -57.41 -102.45
CA LYS A 1067 -59.82 -57.24 -103.58
C LYS A 1067 -59.21 -57.74 -104.88
N THR A 1068 -57.93 -57.44 -105.11
CA THR A 1068 -57.18 -57.89 -106.29
C THR A 1068 -56.97 -59.41 -106.29
N LYS A 1069 -56.65 -60.02 -105.13
CA LYS A 1069 -56.51 -61.48 -104.99
C LYS A 1069 -57.83 -62.22 -105.24
N ALA A 1070 -58.92 -61.77 -104.63
CA ALA A 1070 -60.26 -62.36 -104.81
C ALA A 1070 -60.80 -62.22 -106.24
N ALA A 1071 -60.40 -61.17 -106.97
CA ALA A 1071 -60.71 -61.06 -108.39
C ALA A 1071 -59.94 -62.11 -109.23
N ARG A 1072 -58.70 -62.42 -108.84
CA ARG A 1072 -57.86 -63.43 -109.49
C ARG A 1072 -58.40 -64.85 -109.30
N GLU A 1073 -58.82 -65.20 -108.08
CA GLU A 1073 -59.43 -66.49 -107.73
C GLU A 1073 -60.76 -66.70 -108.47
N ARG A 1074 -61.68 -65.72 -108.44
CA ARG A 1074 -62.93 -65.78 -109.22
C ARG A 1074 -62.71 -65.94 -110.72
N ARG A 1075 -61.63 -65.36 -111.26
CA ARG A 1075 -61.27 -65.56 -112.68
C ARG A 1075 -60.82 -66.99 -112.94
N GLN A 1076 -60.05 -67.60 -112.03
CA GLN A 1076 -59.63 -69.00 -112.14
C GLN A 1076 -60.82 -69.97 -111.99
N GLU A 1077 -61.71 -69.74 -111.03
CA GLU A 1077 -62.93 -70.55 -110.83
C GLU A 1077 -63.84 -70.52 -112.06
N ARG A 1078 -64.06 -69.33 -112.67
CA ARG A 1078 -64.84 -69.24 -113.91
C ARG A 1078 -64.21 -70.04 -115.06
N VAL A 1079 -62.89 -70.05 -115.16
CA VAL A 1079 -62.17 -70.83 -116.18
C VAL A 1079 -62.32 -72.33 -115.91
N GLN A 1080 -62.24 -72.77 -114.65
CA GLN A 1080 -62.45 -74.17 -114.28
C GLN A 1080 -63.91 -74.63 -114.48
N GLN A 1081 -64.89 -73.82 -114.07
CA GLN A 1081 -66.31 -74.10 -114.32
C GLN A 1081 -66.62 -74.19 -115.82
N LYS A 1082 -66.08 -73.26 -116.62
CA LYS A 1082 -66.21 -73.30 -118.08
C LYS A 1082 -65.60 -74.57 -118.66
N ARG A 1083 -64.46 -75.02 -118.13
CA ARG A 1083 -63.80 -76.28 -118.54
C ARG A 1083 -64.62 -77.51 -118.16
N ALA A 1084 -65.23 -77.54 -116.97
CA ALA A 1084 -66.08 -78.65 -116.53
C ALA A 1084 -67.39 -78.74 -117.33
N ALA A 1085 -68.01 -77.60 -117.65
CA ALA A 1085 -69.23 -77.56 -118.47
C ALA A 1085 -69.00 -78.06 -119.92
N GLN A 1086 -67.80 -77.89 -120.47
CA GLN A 1086 -67.47 -78.35 -121.83
C GLN A 1086 -67.22 -79.87 -121.93
N LEU A 1087 -67.13 -80.60 -120.80
CA LEU A 1087 -66.85 -82.05 -120.76
C LEU A 1087 -68.08 -82.91 -120.45
N GLY A 1088 -69.26 -82.29 -120.20
CA GLY A 1088 -70.49 -82.99 -119.81
C GLY A 1088 -71.54 -83.18 -120.92
N ASP A 1089 -71.30 -82.67 -122.12
CA ASP A 1089 -72.24 -82.68 -123.27
C ASP A 1089 -71.83 -83.66 -124.39
N GLU A 1090 -71.08 -84.74 -124.09
CA GLU A 1090 -70.86 -85.87 -125.02
C GLU A 1090 -71.45 -87.17 -124.45
N GLU A 1091 -72.79 -87.26 -124.54
CA GLU A 1091 -73.54 -88.46 -124.95
C GLU A 1091 -74.13 -88.19 -126.34
#